data_AF-A0AAW5BC18-F1
#
_entry.id   AF-A0AAW5BC18-F1
#
_cell.length_a   1.000
_cell.length_b   1.000
_cell.length_c   1.000
_cell.angle_alpha   90.00
_cell.angle_beta   90.00
_cell.angle_gamma   90.00
#
_symmetry.space_group_name_H-M   'P 1'
#
loop_
_entity.id
_entity.type
_entity.pdbx_description
1 polymer ?
#
loop_
_entity_poly.entity_id
_entity_poly.type
_entity_poly.pdbx_seq_one_letter_code
_entity_poly.pdbx_strand_id
1 'polypeptide(L)'
;MRNIMYLSFAAFIFAMSGCSNETFEEGYGRTGNDILVATIPSVESRTYMDGVSVKWSAGDKIGIFSQSNNSVSYANNEYTLSSEAGTQSAEFSGSCEGEKKVAYYPYSEDVTYDGTKISYDMPVSYTYKSENPKDNNGAPMACLISKDAQNQVSFKNAGALIYIMVKNIPAGYTRAILTSQGTGAPDIAGNVEITFTAEGIPTLKTLTNSNVTEVSGTDNKVVTINFTTSDALQDLEFYFPIPVNTYPELNISVAGDNKNTLSIKTFRGDDGKGVMAERGVRLYATVAIDKVIGEVPTEVESVAKATEALKNSNAIVIADVPDSENSPEIALPKKSNSENEAVSISFDKISASNEIAIKESSEGEGSSVAKTVRVAIPAVEAGSVSSEPSFKIELPASTVTLDAVDGKATYAKVTAKTADHTLIIKEGVTVKELVIAGGNVEVYGTVKNISLADGNSSETTVTSYGSGVVEKVGDSNTDKFNFKSEWDGVSVAEATPTDGKIYTAAQLAYYQSKEIPKTTTGKDLPATMTGNVTLCADIDMKQQPWIGMVLGENAVFDGANHTISNIRVDNFVLSEQSKYTPNACVGLVAATKPGSQIKNITIDGFEVTGNGADAKWSGALVGYSYGTTSYENCHAKNVKIESNSADAYRIGGLIGFIGKMSGTDKAVTLKGCSASNVTIKGSFSIGGLVGTVQGSADRTFNNCDVDNIKLSVNENSSAKYGAFSSDFYGPKVWSGYMSKFIGDINLVGTVTIDSDCSVDVSFTEENLKSFGYGDIADYTYAKDASQEVINAAVSAAKHYSLADATSPFIPAQVDGGTITVNSTTLVKGTDYNRFILIKDTWDGTTKTQPQKESNVYQIKSAAELAWFQSKQAPTSATAASLPVTVDADAKLCVDINLNNKPWLGMVINGKTFDGGKHTISNLNMSQYLLNQQATIYTPEACIGLFAAVYGNAAIKDITLDRVTIEPSAEKSPKWVGSLVGYSKGTGTTYTNCIAKNVKILTEGTNSFRVGGLIGYIEKNKGTSDATATLTGCKVETANIAASFSYGGLVGSLYDSVTFTDCHTSNITLALNGDCTSNLGYVSKFIGDVANNTTHNRVIIFNNCSADLLTSQEQAALNFSAVASQQKKSGTYTPVSPFVGIVDVTNEMTIKVGDKTLVNGTDYNKYVE
;
A
#
# COMPACT_ATOMS: atom_id res chain seq x y z
N MET A 1 -8.53 -51.50 -22.89
CA MET A 1 -7.92 -51.87 -24.17
C MET A 1 -6.42 -51.69 -24.05
N ARG A 2 -5.67 -52.79 -24.23
CA ARG A 2 -4.25 -52.93 -24.65
C ARG A 2 -3.11 -52.19 -23.92
N ASN A 3 -2.22 -53.04 -23.38
CA ASN A 3 -0.75 -53.11 -23.57
C ASN A 3 0.16 -52.19 -22.73
N ILE A 4 1.37 -52.53 -22.26
CA ILE A 4 2.21 -53.77 -22.14
C ILE A 4 3.50 -53.36 -21.35
N MET A 5 4.14 -54.32 -20.64
CA MET A 5 5.57 -54.38 -20.20
C MET A 5 6.05 -53.43 -19.08
N TYR A 6 6.83 -53.83 -18.06
CA TYR A 6 7.81 -54.92 -17.91
C TYR A 6 7.77 -55.59 -16.51
N LEU A 7 7.57 -56.91 -16.48
CA LEU A 7 8.28 -57.83 -15.59
C LEU A 7 9.65 -58.09 -16.23
N SER A 8 10.75 -58.03 -15.47
CA SER A 8 11.81 -59.06 -15.49
C SER A 8 13.00 -58.75 -14.56
N PHE A 9 13.63 -59.83 -14.09
CA PHE A 9 15.02 -59.99 -13.62
C PHE A 9 15.47 -59.38 -12.28
N ALA A 10 15.49 -60.22 -11.23
CA ALA A 10 16.71 -60.51 -10.44
C ALA A 10 16.50 -61.76 -9.55
N ALA A 11 16.37 -62.92 -10.21
CA ALA A 11 16.80 -64.19 -9.64
C ALA A 11 18.15 -64.53 -10.28
N PHE A 12 19.08 -65.02 -9.46
CA PHE A 12 20.45 -65.52 -9.70
C PHE A 12 21.61 -64.67 -9.15
N ILE A 13 22.58 -65.43 -8.60
CA ILE A 13 23.89 -65.08 -7.99
C ILE A 13 23.76 -64.91 -6.45
N PHE A 14 24.19 -65.78 -5.53
CA PHE A 14 25.06 -66.97 -5.55
C PHE A 14 24.56 -68.02 -4.52
N ALA A 15 24.40 -69.27 -4.95
CA ALA A 15 24.59 -70.45 -4.11
C ALA A 15 25.53 -71.38 -4.87
N MET A 16 26.84 -71.21 -4.68
CA MET A 16 27.84 -72.26 -4.89
C MET A 16 29.03 -72.00 -3.96
N SER A 17 28.93 -72.58 -2.77
CA SER A 17 30.05 -73.28 -2.17
C SER A 17 30.51 -74.39 -3.13
N GLY A 18 31.57 -74.11 -3.88
CA GLY A 18 32.50 -75.15 -4.29
C GLY A 18 33.42 -75.45 -3.11
N CYS A 19 33.61 -76.74 -2.84
CA CYS A 19 34.48 -77.25 -1.79
C CYS A 19 35.87 -76.59 -1.81
N SER A 20 36.30 -76.12 -0.64
CA SER A 20 37.63 -76.45 -0.13
C SER A 20 37.51 -76.67 1.36
N ASN A 21 37.56 -77.96 1.71
CA ASN A 21 37.83 -78.44 3.04
C ASN A 21 39.29 -78.07 3.33
N GLU A 22 39.51 -76.98 4.06
CA GLU A 22 40.79 -76.68 4.69
C GLU A 22 40.49 -76.64 6.18
N THR A 23 40.65 -77.80 6.82
CA THR A 23 40.88 -77.87 8.26
C THR A 23 42.11 -77.04 8.58
N PHE A 24 41.92 -75.87 9.18
CA PHE A 24 42.98 -75.17 9.90
C PHE A 24 42.50 -74.81 11.29
N GLU A 25 43.43 -75.04 12.21
CA GLU A 25 43.29 -75.15 13.65
C GLU A 25 42.70 -73.93 14.33
N GLU A 26 42.23 -74.19 15.56
CA GLU A 26 41.94 -73.23 16.61
C GLU A 26 42.92 -72.04 16.61
N GLY A 27 42.40 -70.88 16.24
CA GLY A 27 43.10 -69.61 16.34
C GLY A 27 42.13 -68.48 16.08
N TYR A 28 41.40 -68.06 17.11
CA TYR A 28 40.75 -66.74 17.11
C TYR A 28 41.85 -65.67 17.15
N GLY A 29 42.47 -65.45 15.99
CA GLY A 29 43.60 -64.55 15.80
C GLY A 29 43.70 -64.17 14.33
N ARG A 30 42.82 -63.27 13.88
CA ARG A 30 43.05 -62.47 12.68
C ARG A 30 42.78 -61.01 12.98
N THR A 31 43.85 -60.24 13.10
CA THR A 31 43.87 -58.80 12.92
C THR A 31 43.79 -58.51 11.42
N GLY A 32 42.63 -58.04 10.96
CA GLY A 32 42.32 -57.68 9.58
C GLY A 32 40.87 -57.20 9.50
N ASN A 33 40.50 -56.48 8.42
CA ASN A 33 39.14 -55.96 8.22
C ASN A 33 38.09 -57.10 8.29
N ASP A 34 37.43 -57.22 9.44
CA ASP A 34 36.31 -58.12 9.68
C ASP A 34 35.03 -57.48 9.14
N ILE A 35 34.20 -58.26 8.46
CA ILE A 35 32.94 -57.80 7.85
C ILE A 35 31.79 -58.58 8.47
N LEU A 36 30.85 -57.85 9.04
CA LEU A 36 29.64 -58.37 9.67
C LEU A 36 28.42 -57.87 8.92
N VAL A 37 27.50 -58.79 8.55
CA VAL A 37 26.19 -58.39 8.03
C VAL A 37 25.24 -58.18 9.21
N ALA A 38 24.73 -56.96 9.38
CA ALA A 38 23.77 -56.62 10.40
C ALA A 38 22.38 -56.40 9.81
N THR A 39 21.41 -57.20 10.26
CA THR A 39 20.00 -57.09 9.83
C THR A 39 19.14 -56.53 10.97
N ILE A 40 18.28 -55.58 10.63
CA ILE A 40 17.27 -55.01 11.54
C ILE A 40 15.92 -55.70 11.29
N PRO A 41 15.09 -55.97 12.32
CA PRO A 41 13.77 -56.54 12.15
C PRO A 41 12.85 -55.64 11.31
N SER A 42 11.95 -56.27 10.56
CA SER A 42 11.07 -55.62 9.57
C SER A 42 9.88 -54.85 10.16
N VAL A 43 9.73 -54.86 11.49
CA VAL A 43 8.70 -54.13 12.23
C VAL A 43 9.29 -53.67 13.56
N GLU A 44 8.98 -52.42 13.94
CA GLU A 44 9.23 -51.75 15.23
C GLU A 44 10.57 -50.94 15.35
N SER A 45 10.45 -49.67 15.81
CA SER A 45 11.39 -48.52 16.11
C SER A 45 12.93 -48.58 15.81
N ARG A 46 13.57 -47.46 15.35
CA ARG A 46 14.81 -47.42 14.50
C ARG A 46 15.93 -46.32 14.78
N THR A 47 16.94 -46.15 13.88
CA THR A 47 17.90 -45.09 13.41
C THR A 47 17.56 -44.07 12.24
N TYR A 48 16.84 -44.35 11.11
CA TYR A 48 16.24 -43.47 10.03
C TYR A 48 14.79 -43.93 9.75
N MET A 49 13.91 -43.35 8.93
CA MET A 49 12.59 -43.97 8.62
C MET A 49 12.15 -43.73 7.16
N ASP A 50 11.53 -44.75 6.58
CA ASP A 50 10.89 -44.70 5.26
C ASP A 50 9.53 -45.44 5.32
N GLY A 51 8.47 -44.69 5.63
CA GLY A 51 7.16 -45.25 5.95
C GLY A 51 7.19 -46.14 7.19
N VAL A 52 6.93 -47.43 7.03
CA VAL A 52 7.01 -48.46 8.09
C VAL A 52 8.34 -49.21 8.12
N SER A 53 9.25 -48.95 7.16
CA SER A 53 10.48 -49.73 6.98
C SER A 53 11.68 -49.14 7.72
N VAL A 54 12.46 -50.04 8.30
CA VAL A 54 13.59 -49.74 9.17
C VAL A 54 14.93 -50.09 8.48
N LYS A 55 15.78 -49.12 8.13
CA LYS A 55 17.03 -49.27 7.36
C LYS A 55 18.33 -48.97 8.17
N TRP A 56 19.52 -49.01 7.57
CA TRP A 56 20.73 -48.42 8.15
C TRP A 56 21.05 -47.05 7.52
N SER A 57 21.72 -46.16 8.26
CA SER A 57 22.18 -44.85 7.77
C SER A 57 23.70 -44.81 7.56
N ALA A 58 24.14 -43.98 6.61
CA ALA A 58 25.57 -43.80 6.38
C ALA A 58 26.25 -43.26 7.64
N GLY A 59 27.34 -43.92 8.06
CA GLY A 59 28.07 -43.56 9.28
C GLY A 59 27.55 -44.17 10.58
N ASP A 60 26.52 -45.03 10.54
CA ASP A 60 26.10 -45.82 11.70
C ASP A 60 27.26 -46.70 12.22
N LYS A 61 27.35 -46.82 13.54
CA LYS A 61 28.33 -47.66 14.25
C LYS A 61 27.65 -48.60 15.23
N ILE A 62 28.05 -49.87 15.22
CA ILE A 62 27.62 -50.90 16.18
C ILE A 62 28.79 -51.35 17.04
N GLY A 63 28.51 -51.75 18.27
CA GLY A 63 29.51 -52.33 19.17
C GLY A 63 29.39 -53.84 19.22
N ILE A 64 30.53 -54.52 19.13
CA ILE A 64 30.61 -55.98 19.22
C ILE A 64 31.49 -56.36 20.41
N PHE A 65 30.89 -57.03 21.39
CA PHE A 65 31.67 -57.61 22.48
C PHE A 65 32.22 -58.97 22.08
N SER A 66 33.54 -59.11 22.11
CA SER A 66 34.24 -60.37 21.84
C SER A 66 34.97 -60.88 23.08
N GLN A 67 35.16 -62.20 23.15
CA GLN A 67 35.89 -62.88 24.22
C GLN A 67 36.99 -63.75 23.64
N SER A 68 38.24 -63.51 24.03
CA SER A 68 39.36 -64.37 23.65
C SER A 68 39.36 -65.67 24.47
N ASN A 69 39.88 -66.76 23.88
CA ASN A 69 39.84 -68.11 24.46
C ASN A 69 40.43 -68.24 25.88
N ASN A 70 41.25 -67.27 26.31
CA ASN A 70 41.95 -67.28 27.60
C ASN A 70 41.59 -66.11 28.53
N SER A 71 40.55 -65.32 28.22
CA SER A 71 40.15 -64.15 29.02
C SER A 71 38.75 -64.30 29.64
N VAL A 72 38.62 -63.87 30.90
CA VAL A 72 37.32 -63.68 31.57
C VAL A 72 36.69 -62.30 31.29
N SER A 73 37.40 -61.42 30.57
CA SER A 73 36.90 -60.09 30.17
C SER A 73 36.40 -60.07 28.73
N TYR A 74 35.46 -59.15 28.47
CA TYR A 74 34.91 -58.88 27.14
C TYR A 74 35.48 -57.57 26.58
N ALA A 75 35.90 -57.56 25.32
CA ALA A 75 36.39 -56.38 24.62
C ALA A 75 35.27 -55.75 23.80
N ASN A 76 35.03 -54.43 23.95
CA ASN A 76 34.06 -53.66 23.16
C ASN A 76 34.71 -53.17 21.86
N ASN A 77 34.32 -53.74 20.71
CA ASN A 77 34.93 -53.43 19.42
C ASN A 77 33.98 -52.61 18.54
N GLU A 78 34.49 -51.51 17.96
CA GLU A 78 33.74 -50.68 17.02
C GLU A 78 33.63 -51.35 15.64
N TYR A 79 32.42 -51.33 15.07
CA TYR A 79 32.14 -51.70 13.70
C TYR A 79 31.38 -50.56 13.02
N THR A 80 31.92 -50.03 11.92
CA THR A 80 31.32 -48.92 11.16
C THR A 80 30.67 -49.43 9.89
N LEU A 81 29.50 -48.89 9.52
CA LEU A 81 28.81 -49.25 8.28
C LEU A 81 29.71 -48.97 7.07
N SER A 82 29.91 -49.98 6.22
CA SER A 82 30.84 -49.94 5.09
C SER A 82 30.17 -50.08 3.73
N SER A 83 28.99 -50.73 3.64
CA SER A 83 28.22 -50.83 2.40
C SER A 83 26.71 -50.93 2.68
N GLU A 84 25.89 -50.81 1.64
CA GLU A 84 24.42 -50.99 1.71
C GLU A 84 23.67 -50.03 2.67
N ALA A 85 24.13 -48.78 2.82
CA ALA A 85 23.34 -47.75 3.49
C ALA A 85 21.94 -47.60 2.83
N GLY A 86 20.89 -47.43 3.64
CA GLY A 86 19.52 -47.31 3.15
C GLY A 86 18.77 -48.65 2.98
N THR A 87 19.33 -49.78 3.42
CA THR A 87 18.68 -51.10 3.42
C THR A 87 18.41 -51.62 4.84
N GLN A 88 17.56 -52.64 4.99
CA GLN A 88 17.29 -53.36 6.26
C GLN A 88 18.46 -54.23 6.74
N SER A 89 19.40 -54.53 5.85
CA SER A 89 20.53 -55.41 6.10
C SER A 89 21.74 -54.80 5.44
N ALA A 90 22.78 -54.46 6.21
CA ALA A 90 23.96 -53.78 5.71
C ALA A 90 25.25 -54.40 6.24
N GLU A 91 26.35 -54.16 5.53
CA GLU A 91 27.68 -54.61 5.96
C GLU A 91 28.34 -53.57 6.86
N PHE A 92 28.93 -54.06 7.94
CA PHE A 92 29.71 -53.29 8.89
C PHE A 92 31.14 -53.83 8.93
N SER A 93 32.12 -52.94 8.88
CA SER A 93 33.53 -53.29 8.94
C SER A 93 34.16 -52.85 10.26
N GLY A 94 34.96 -53.73 10.85
CA GLY A 94 35.65 -53.51 12.12
C GLY A 94 36.79 -54.49 12.31
N SER A 95 37.25 -54.64 13.55
CA SER A 95 38.27 -55.63 13.93
C SER A 95 38.01 -56.06 15.37
N CYS A 96 37.98 -57.36 15.63
CA CYS A 96 37.92 -57.90 16.98
C CYS A 96 38.70 -59.21 17.09
N GLU A 97 39.29 -59.48 18.26
CA GLU A 97 39.91 -60.77 18.57
C GLU A 97 38.98 -61.60 19.48
N GLY A 98 38.89 -62.91 19.25
CA GLY A 98 38.04 -63.82 20.03
C GLY A 98 36.65 -64.11 19.44
N GLU A 99 35.86 -64.90 20.16
CA GLU A 99 34.47 -65.23 19.80
C GLU A 99 33.56 -64.02 20.09
N LYS A 100 32.79 -63.56 19.10
CA LYS A 100 31.78 -62.50 19.24
C LYS A 100 30.59 -63.03 20.03
N LYS A 101 30.16 -62.30 21.05
CA LYS A 101 29.13 -62.73 22.02
C LYS A 101 27.84 -61.92 21.95
N VAL A 102 27.95 -60.61 21.79
CA VAL A 102 26.79 -59.72 21.74
C VAL A 102 27.09 -58.53 20.85
N ALA A 103 26.11 -58.13 20.04
CA ALA A 103 26.13 -56.90 19.28
C ALA A 103 25.14 -55.90 19.90
N TYR A 104 25.46 -54.61 19.89
CA TYR A 104 24.57 -53.54 20.32
C TYR A 104 24.71 -52.27 19.48
N TYR A 105 23.70 -51.44 19.55
CA TYR A 105 23.62 -50.12 18.93
C TYR A 105 22.89 -49.16 19.89
N PRO A 106 23.24 -47.85 19.92
CA PRO A 106 24.37 -47.22 19.24
C PRO A 106 25.70 -47.57 19.91
N TYR A 107 26.80 -47.61 19.13
CA TYR A 107 28.14 -47.82 19.68
C TYR A 107 28.58 -46.66 20.60
N SER A 108 29.18 -47.00 21.74
CA SER A 108 29.96 -46.08 22.58
C SER A 108 31.11 -46.83 23.22
N GLU A 109 32.27 -46.18 23.40
CA GLU A 109 33.46 -46.79 23.99
C GLU A 109 33.22 -47.22 25.45
N ASP A 110 32.39 -46.47 26.18
CA ASP A 110 32.14 -46.65 27.62
C ASP A 110 31.13 -47.78 27.96
N VAL A 111 30.54 -48.40 26.94
CA VAL A 111 29.62 -49.52 27.16
C VAL A 111 30.39 -50.74 27.66
N THR A 112 29.82 -51.45 28.63
CA THR A 112 30.41 -52.67 29.20
C THR A 112 29.47 -53.86 29.09
N TYR A 113 30.04 -55.07 29.07
CA TYR A 113 29.32 -56.34 29.07
C TYR A 113 29.95 -57.28 30.09
N ASP A 114 29.14 -57.84 30.99
CA ASP A 114 29.61 -58.71 32.09
C ASP A 114 29.41 -60.21 31.80
N GLY A 115 28.94 -60.56 30.60
CA GLY A 115 28.58 -61.92 30.22
C GLY A 115 27.08 -62.21 30.30
N THR A 116 26.30 -61.34 30.93
CA THR A 116 24.83 -61.48 31.07
C THR A 116 24.05 -60.25 30.63
N LYS A 117 24.63 -59.05 30.78
CA LYS A 117 23.97 -57.78 30.47
C LYS A 117 24.94 -56.76 29.91
N ILE A 118 24.39 -55.83 29.12
CA ILE A 118 25.11 -54.66 28.62
C ILE A 118 24.77 -53.48 29.52
N SER A 119 25.77 -52.74 30.03
CA SER A 119 25.56 -51.54 30.84
C SER A 119 26.13 -50.33 30.12
N TYR A 120 25.35 -49.25 30.02
CA TYR A 120 25.78 -47.99 29.43
C TYR A 120 24.99 -46.81 30.01
N ASP A 121 25.47 -45.60 29.73
CA ASP A 121 24.81 -44.36 30.13
C ASP A 121 24.02 -43.79 28.94
N MET A 122 22.70 -43.62 29.12
CA MET A 122 21.84 -43.04 28.10
C MET A 122 21.84 -41.51 28.25
N PRO A 123 22.09 -40.75 27.17
CA PRO A 123 22.28 -39.30 27.28
C PRO A 123 21.02 -38.58 27.77
N VAL A 124 21.18 -37.71 28.77
CA VAL A 124 20.15 -36.76 29.22
C VAL A 124 19.96 -35.59 28.24
N SER A 125 20.90 -35.40 27.30
CA SER A 125 20.83 -34.35 26.29
C SER A 125 21.64 -34.71 25.04
N TYR A 126 21.14 -34.37 23.85
CA TYR A 126 21.88 -34.48 22.59
C TYR A 126 21.44 -33.43 21.57
N THR A 127 22.15 -33.33 20.45
CA THR A 127 21.92 -32.32 19.40
C THR A 127 21.15 -32.91 18.23
N TYR A 128 20.13 -32.18 17.78
CA TYR A 128 19.34 -32.47 16.59
C TYR A 128 20.15 -32.28 15.31
N LYS A 129 20.28 -33.34 14.53
CA LYS A 129 20.94 -33.36 13.21
C LYS A 129 19.96 -32.83 12.15
N SER A 130 20.07 -31.54 11.84
CA SER A 130 19.16 -30.85 10.91
C SER A 130 19.32 -31.28 9.45
N GLU A 131 20.54 -31.62 9.06
CA GLU A 131 20.93 -32.05 7.72
C GLU A 131 20.39 -33.43 7.37
N ASN A 132 20.17 -34.28 8.38
CA ASN A 132 19.55 -35.60 8.25
C ASN A 132 18.59 -35.85 9.44
N PRO A 133 17.40 -35.22 9.48
CA PRO A 133 16.43 -35.31 10.59
C PRO A 133 16.12 -36.73 11.05
N LYS A 134 16.16 -37.65 10.10
CA LYS A 134 15.85 -39.05 10.30
C LYS A 134 16.90 -39.77 11.14
N ASP A 135 18.15 -39.30 11.16
CA ASP A 135 19.28 -39.91 11.92
C ASP A 135 19.29 -39.56 13.43
N ASN A 136 18.24 -38.89 13.90
CA ASN A 136 18.08 -38.48 15.30
C ASN A 136 17.48 -39.55 16.21
N ASN A 137 17.10 -40.71 15.68
CA ASN A 137 16.33 -41.70 16.43
C ASN A 137 17.17 -42.46 17.48
N GLY A 138 18.34 -42.98 17.10
CA GLY A 138 19.32 -43.53 18.06
C GLY A 138 18.81 -44.62 19.00
N ALA A 139 17.71 -45.31 18.69
CA ALA A 139 17.06 -46.23 19.61
C ALA A 139 17.94 -47.46 19.93
N PRO A 140 18.11 -47.84 21.22
CA PRO A 140 18.97 -48.96 21.60
C PRO A 140 18.48 -50.31 21.09
N MET A 141 19.39 -51.06 20.46
CA MET A 141 19.15 -52.41 19.95
C MET A 141 20.28 -53.33 20.38
N ALA A 142 19.98 -54.62 20.56
CA ALA A 142 21.01 -55.61 20.81
C ALA A 142 20.63 -57.01 20.34
N CYS A 143 21.61 -57.90 20.20
CA CYS A 143 21.37 -59.32 20.00
C CYS A 143 22.53 -60.17 20.50
N LEU A 144 22.20 -61.35 21.02
CA LEU A 144 23.20 -62.37 21.31
C LEU A 144 23.70 -63.00 20.00
N ILE A 145 25.00 -63.28 19.93
CA ILE A 145 25.66 -63.87 18.77
C ILE A 145 26.01 -65.32 19.13
N SER A 146 25.49 -66.28 18.36
CA SER A 146 25.81 -67.70 18.54
C SER A 146 27.13 -68.05 17.84
N LYS A 147 27.71 -69.21 18.20
CA LYS A 147 28.92 -69.74 17.55
C LYS A 147 28.78 -69.92 16.04
N ASP A 148 27.56 -70.16 15.56
CA ASP A 148 27.28 -70.39 14.14
C ASP A 148 26.98 -69.09 13.37
N ALA A 149 26.84 -67.94 14.07
CA ALA A 149 26.41 -66.66 13.50
C ALA A 149 27.48 -65.54 13.65
N GLN A 150 28.76 -65.91 13.69
CA GLN A 150 29.86 -64.97 13.96
C GLN A 150 30.03 -63.85 12.91
N ASN A 151 29.48 -64.03 11.69
CA ASN A 151 29.57 -63.04 10.61
C ASN A 151 28.21 -62.42 10.21
N GLN A 152 27.13 -62.78 10.91
CA GLN A 152 25.78 -62.29 10.62
C GLN A 152 25.00 -62.10 11.92
N VAL A 153 24.49 -60.88 12.15
CA VAL A 153 23.72 -60.54 13.34
C VAL A 153 22.34 -60.04 12.98
N SER A 154 21.36 -60.38 13.82
CA SER A 154 19.99 -59.89 13.70
C SER A 154 19.60 -59.19 14.99
N PHE A 155 19.54 -57.86 14.91
CA PHE A 155 19.24 -57.01 16.05
C PHE A 155 17.79 -57.19 16.53
N LYS A 156 17.52 -56.85 17.78
CA LYS A 156 16.17 -56.66 18.31
C LYS A 156 16.13 -55.36 19.10
N ASN A 157 15.00 -54.66 19.07
CA ASN A 157 14.78 -53.46 19.87
C ASN A 157 14.91 -53.78 21.36
N ALA A 158 15.60 -52.95 22.12
CA ALA A 158 15.73 -53.14 23.56
C ALA A 158 14.68 -52.31 24.33
N GLY A 159 14.31 -51.12 23.85
CA GLY A 159 13.40 -50.18 24.53
C GLY A 159 12.11 -49.86 23.76
N ALA A 160 11.40 -48.85 24.24
CA ALA A 160 10.29 -48.21 23.52
C ALA A 160 10.77 -46.90 22.87
N LEU A 161 9.96 -46.33 21.97
CA LEU A 161 10.28 -45.08 21.29
C LEU A 161 9.08 -44.11 21.29
N ILE A 162 9.32 -42.86 21.66
CA ILE A 162 8.38 -41.76 21.39
C ILE A 162 8.82 -41.02 20.13
N TYR A 163 7.93 -40.90 19.15
CA TYR A 163 8.11 -40.11 17.94
C TYR A 163 7.05 -39.02 17.89
N ILE A 164 7.48 -37.76 17.87
CA ILE A 164 6.56 -36.62 17.78
C ILE A 164 6.98 -35.69 16.64
N MET A 165 6.01 -35.33 15.80
CA MET A 165 6.16 -34.21 14.86
C MET A 165 5.54 -32.97 15.50
N VAL A 166 6.33 -31.91 15.64
CA VAL A 166 5.86 -30.61 16.15
C VAL A 166 5.90 -29.62 15.00
N LYS A 167 4.72 -29.16 14.58
CA LYS A 167 4.54 -28.17 13.52
C LYS A 167 4.43 -26.76 14.10
N ASN A 168 4.89 -25.77 13.34
CA ASN A 168 4.86 -24.35 13.66
C ASN A 168 5.59 -23.97 14.97
N ILE A 169 6.74 -24.57 15.26
CA ILE A 169 7.57 -24.17 16.41
C ILE A 169 7.95 -22.68 16.26
N PRO A 170 7.59 -21.81 17.22
CA PRO A 170 7.87 -20.37 17.11
C PRO A 170 9.36 -20.04 17.08
N ALA A 171 9.69 -18.87 16.53
CA ALA A 171 11.06 -18.36 16.55
C ALA A 171 11.60 -18.20 17.99
N GLY A 172 12.87 -18.55 18.17
CA GLY A 172 13.57 -18.45 19.47
C GLY A 172 13.48 -19.69 20.38
N TYR A 173 12.70 -20.72 20.02
CA TYR A 173 12.79 -22.03 20.67
C TYR A 173 13.98 -22.83 20.12
N THR A 174 14.66 -23.56 21.00
CA THR A 174 15.92 -24.28 20.69
C THR A 174 16.00 -25.66 21.31
N ARG A 175 15.03 -26.04 22.14
CA ARG A 175 15.06 -27.30 22.90
C ARG A 175 13.71 -27.99 22.83
N ALA A 176 13.70 -29.29 22.57
CA ALA A 176 12.57 -30.17 22.83
C ALA A 176 12.90 -31.03 24.05
N ILE A 177 11.98 -31.12 25.01
CA ILE A 177 12.22 -31.70 26.33
C ILE A 177 11.15 -32.76 26.58
N LEU A 178 11.58 -34.00 26.80
CA LEU A 178 10.74 -35.07 27.34
C LEU A 178 10.97 -35.15 28.85
N THR A 179 9.91 -35.22 29.63
CA THR A 179 9.97 -35.37 31.09
C THR A 179 9.07 -36.49 31.57
N SER A 180 9.62 -37.39 32.39
CA SER A 180 8.90 -38.40 33.16
C SER A 180 8.40 -37.79 34.47
N GLN A 181 7.07 -37.66 34.60
CA GLN A 181 6.44 -36.89 35.68
C GLN A 181 5.43 -37.73 36.47
N GLY A 182 5.15 -37.32 37.70
CA GLY A 182 4.21 -37.99 38.60
C GLY A 182 4.88 -38.73 39.76
N THR A 183 4.06 -39.13 40.73
CA THR A 183 4.54 -39.83 41.94
C THR A 183 5.11 -41.19 41.55
N GLY A 184 6.37 -41.46 41.92
CA GLY A 184 7.04 -42.73 41.58
C GLY A 184 7.46 -42.87 40.11
N ALA A 185 7.47 -41.78 39.33
CA ALA A 185 7.87 -41.79 37.94
C ALA A 185 9.33 -42.30 37.77
N PRO A 186 9.55 -43.35 36.93
CA PRO A 186 10.88 -43.89 36.66
C PRO A 186 11.77 -42.91 35.86
N ASP A 187 13.08 -43.14 35.91
CA ASP A 187 14.04 -42.44 35.07
C ASP A 187 13.87 -42.82 33.58
N ILE A 188 14.26 -41.91 32.68
CA ILE A 188 14.19 -42.10 31.22
C ILE A 188 15.55 -42.00 30.53
N ALA A 189 16.58 -41.58 31.27
CA ALA A 189 17.98 -41.49 30.83
C ALA A 189 18.91 -41.81 32.01
N GLY A 190 20.22 -41.65 31.82
CA GLY A 190 21.22 -42.03 32.82
C GLY A 190 21.62 -43.50 32.72
N ASN A 191 22.09 -44.07 33.83
CA ASN A 191 22.60 -45.44 33.89
C ASN A 191 21.49 -46.47 33.57
N VAL A 192 21.67 -47.18 32.45
CA VAL A 192 20.75 -48.20 31.96
C VAL A 192 21.46 -49.52 31.68
N GLU A 193 20.69 -50.60 31.66
CA GLU A 193 21.17 -51.92 31.27
C GLU A 193 20.25 -52.58 30.23
N ILE A 194 20.83 -53.36 29.32
CA ILE A 194 20.12 -54.27 28.44
C ILE A 194 20.31 -55.69 28.97
N THR A 195 19.20 -56.30 29.36
CA THR A 195 19.13 -57.70 29.82
C THR A 195 18.53 -58.59 28.73
N PHE A 196 18.88 -59.87 28.71
CA PHE A 196 18.36 -60.82 27.72
C PHE A 196 17.47 -61.88 28.37
N THR A 197 16.34 -62.21 27.74
CA THR A 197 15.55 -63.40 28.12
C THR A 197 16.29 -64.69 27.76
N ALA A 198 15.75 -65.84 28.20
CA ALA A 198 16.28 -67.14 27.81
C ALA A 198 16.25 -67.37 26.28
N GLU A 199 15.32 -66.74 25.55
CA GLU A 199 15.28 -66.74 24.09
C GLU A 199 16.14 -65.63 23.43
N GLY A 200 17.01 -64.97 24.20
CA GLY A 200 17.92 -63.94 23.71
C GLY A 200 17.22 -62.65 23.28
N ILE A 201 16.10 -62.30 23.90
CA ILE A 201 15.37 -61.05 23.60
C ILE A 201 15.91 -59.93 24.51
N PRO A 202 16.45 -58.83 23.96
CA PRO A 202 16.96 -57.72 24.77
C PRO A 202 15.83 -56.91 25.41
N THR A 203 16.08 -56.32 26.58
CA THR A 203 15.18 -55.38 27.26
C THR A 203 15.98 -54.32 28.00
N LEU A 204 15.75 -53.06 27.64
CA LEU A 204 16.36 -51.87 28.23
C LEU A 204 15.66 -51.51 29.54
N LYS A 205 16.42 -51.40 30.62
CA LYS A 205 15.94 -51.08 31.97
C LYS A 205 16.79 -50.01 32.62
N THR A 206 16.16 -49.18 33.45
CA THR A 206 16.85 -48.24 34.34
C THR A 206 17.38 -48.95 35.59
N LEU A 207 18.56 -48.57 36.04
CA LEU A 207 19.16 -49.10 37.27
C LEU A 207 18.63 -48.34 38.50
N THR A 208 17.58 -48.84 39.14
CA THR A 208 17.17 -48.38 40.48
C THR A 208 18.08 -48.97 41.55
N ASN A 209 19.24 -48.36 41.81
CA ASN A 209 20.09 -48.71 42.97
C ASN A 209 20.57 -47.47 43.73
N SER A 210 20.20 -47.41 45.02
CA SER A 210 20.52 -46.36 46.00
C SER A 210 22.01 -46.20 46.37
N ASN A 211 22.93 -46.76 45.58
CA ASN A 211 24.38 -46.72 45.82
C ASN A 211 25.17 -46.07 44.67
N VAL A 212 24.48 -45.45 43.70
CA VAL A 212 25.14 -44.58 42.73
C VAL A 212 25.24 -43.20 43.38
N THR A 213 26.46 -42.68 43.58
CA THR A 213 26.65 -41.26 43.84
C THR A 213 26.01 -40.49 42.70
N GLU A 214 24.88 -39.82 42.96
CA GLU A 214 24.31 -38.87 42.03
C GLU A 214 25.43 -37.97 41.52
N VAL A 215 25.60 -37.90 40.20
CA VAL A 215 26.39 -36.82 39.61
C VAL A 215 25.58 -35.56 39.92
N SER A 216 26.03 -34.80 40.91
CA SER A 216 25.32 -33.65 41.45
C SER A 216 24.89 -32.70 40.33
N GLY A 217 23.58 -32.61 40.08
CA GLY A 217 22.99 -31.63 39.15
C GLY A 217 22.27 -32.18 37.91
N THR A 218 22.25 -33.50 37.66
CA THR A 218 21.61 -34.09 36.46
C THR A 218 20.27 -34.75 36.81
N ASP A 219 19.17 -34.32 36.18
CA ASP A 219 17.84 -34.94 36.35
C ASP A 219 17.60 -36.02 35.27
N ASN A 220 17.76 -37.28 35.65
CA ASN A 220 17.58 -38.45 34.77
C ASN A 220 16.13 -38.70 34.34
N LYS A 221 15.18 -37.90 34.84
CA LYS A 221 13.78 -37.90 34.39
C LYS A 221 13.55 -36.98 33.21
N VAL A 222 14.58 -36.28 32.72
CA VAL A 222 14.51 -35.31 31.64
C VAL A 222 15.47 -35.70 30.52
N VAL A 223 14.98 -35.68 29.27
CA VAL A 223 15.81 -35.78 28.06
C VAL A 223 15.60 -34.53 27.21
N THR A 224 16.69 -33.87 26.83
CA THR A 224 16.66 -32.63 26.03
C THR A 224 17.29 -32.84 24.65
N ILE A 225 16.58 -32.48 23.60
CA ILE A 225 17.09 -32.42 22.23
C ILE A 225 17.30 -30.95 21.87
N ASN A 226 18.55 -30.56 21.62
CA ASN A 226 18.91 -29.19 21.25
C ASN A 226 18.91 -29.05 19.73
N PHE A 227 18.20 -28.07 19.19
CA PHE A 227 18.13 -27.77 17.76
C PHE A 227 18.44 -26.30 17.48
N THR A 228 18.85 -26.01 16.24
CA THR A 228 19.27 -24.66 15.84
C THR A 228 18.08 -23.69 15.85
N THR A 229 18.29 -22.50 16.40
CA THR A 229 17.35 -21.38 16.32
C THR A 229 17.05 -20.99 14.88
N SER A 230 15.78 -20.68 14.59
CA SER A 230 15.32 -20.11 13.33
C SER A 230 14.57 -18.81 13.60
N ASP A 231 14.66 -17.88 12.64
CA ASP A 231 13.88 -16.64 12.61
C ASP A 231 12.46 -16.86 12.06
N ALA A 232 12.16 -18.06 11.54
CA ALA A 232 10.86 -18.47 11.02
C ALA A 232 10.27 -19.65 11.80
N LEU A 233 8.97 -19.92 11.60
CA LEU A 233 8.31 -21.12 12.10
C LEU A 233 9.00 -22.39 11.58
N GLN A 234 9.17 -23.40 12.42
CA GLN A 234 9.81 -24.67 12.05
C GLN A 234 8.89 -25.87 12.30
N ASP A 235 8.90 -26.82 11.36
CA ASP A 235 8.30 -28.14 11.54
C ASP A 235 9.44 -29.14 11.80
N LEU A 236 9.49 -29.75 12.98
CA LEU A 236 10.57 -30.66 13.39
C LEU A 236 10.03 -32.00 13.88
N GLU A 237 10.84 -33.04 13.70
CA GLU A 237 10.57 -34.41 14.14
C GLU A 237 11.49 -34.79 15.30
N PHE A 238 10.94 -35.15 16.45
CA PHE A 238 11.71 -35.54 17.62
C PHE A 238 11.51 -37.02 17.95
N TYR A 239 12.61 -37.66 18.37
CA TYR A 239 12.65 -39.07 18.69
C TYR A 239 13.21 -39.24 20.11
N PHE A 240 12.46 -39.84 21.02
CA PHE A 240 12.93 -40.09 22.39
C PHE A 240 12.90 -41.59 22.66
N PRO A 241 14.03 -42.30 22.54
CA PRO A 241 14.15 -43.65 23.06
C PRO A 241 13.89 -43.62 24.57
N ILE A 242 13.16 -44.62 25.11
CA ILE A 242 12.93 -44.72 26.55
C ILE A 242 13.06 -46.18 27.02
N PRO A 243 13.51 -46.42 28.26
CA PRO A 243 13.51 -47.73 28.90
C PRO A 243 12.12 -48.37 28.98
N VAL A 244 12.08 -49.70 29.07
CA VAL A 244 10.82 -50.44 29.22
C VAL A 244 10.32 -50.25 30.66
N ASN A 245 9.22 -49.52 30.81
CA ASN A 245 8.58 -49.28 32.11
C ASN A 245 7.12 -48.84 31.95
N THR A 246 6.42 -48.68 33.07
CA THR A 246 5.12 -47.99 33.11
C THR A 246 5.34 -46.59 33.69
N TYR A 247 5.13 -45.57 32.87
CA TYR A 247 5.36 -44.18 33.22
C TYR A 247 4.05 -43.52 33.65
N PRO A 248 3.93 -42.89 34.84
CA PRO A 248 2.69 -42.25 35.23
C PRO A 248 2.24 -41.20 34.21
N GLU A 249 3.16 -40.30 33.84
CA GLU A 249 2.95 -39.29 32.80
C GLU A 249 4.26 -39.03 32.03
N LEU A 250 4.17 -38.88 30.71
CA LEU A 250 5.28 -38.46 29.85
C LEU A 250 4.90 -37.14 29.17
N ASN A 251 5.55 -36.05 29.55
CA ASN A 251 5.29 -34.72 29.01
C ASN A 251 6.37 -34.32 28.00
N ILE A 252 5.96 -33.86 26.83
CA ILE A 252 6.82 -33.26 25.83
C ILE A 252 6.57 -31.76 25.82
N SER A 253 7.64 -30.99 25.86
CA SER A 253 7.61 -29.54 25.77
C SER A 253 8.68 -29.00 24.83
N VAL A 254 8.55 -27.74 24.42
CA VAL A 254 9.62 -26.98 23.77
C VAL A 254 10.00 -25.77 24.61
N ALA A 255 11.29 -25.44 24.64
CA ALA A 255 11.82 -24.31 25.39
C ALA A 255 12.83 -23.50 24.56
N GLY A 256 12.94 -22.21 24.87
CA GLY A 256 13.92 -21.28 24.31
C GLY A 256 14.61 -20.49 25.42
N ASP A 257 15.69 -19.79 25.10
CA ASP A 257 16.36 -18.92 26.09
C ASP A 257 15.50 -17.68 26.34
N ASN A 258 15.15 -17.43 27.61
CA ASN A 258 14.21 -16.37 28.02
C ASN A 258 12.78 -16.51 27.45
N LYS A 259 12.36 -17.72 27.09
CA LYS A 259 10.98 -18.03 26.66
C LYS A 259 10.29 -18.91 27.70
N ASN A 260 8.97 -18.79 27.80
CA ASN A 260 8.18 -19.74 28.59
C ASN A 260 8.22 -21.11 27.93
N THR A 261 8.36 -22.18 28.72
CA THR A 261 8.28 -23.55 28.22
C THR A 261 6.85 -23.85 27.75
N LEU A 262 6.70 -24.29 26.51
CA LEU A 262 5.41 -24.68 25.95
C LEU A 262 5.22 -26.18 26.09
N SER A 263 4.20 -26.59 26.85
CA SER A 263 3.81 -27.99 26.91
C SER A 263 3.09 -28.38 25.61
N ILE A 264 3.62 -29.39 24.92
CA ILE A 264 3.15 -29.79 23.59
C ILE A 264 2.20 -30.98 23.65
N LYS A 265 2.60 -32.04 24.36
CA LYS A 265 1.79 -33.25 24.52
C LYS A 265 2.10 -33.90 25.85
N THR A 266 1.05 -34.35 26.54
CA THR A 266 1.22 -35.25 27.69
C THR A 266 0.62 -36.60 27.32
N PHE A 267 1.41 -37.66 27.37
CA PHE A 267 0.92 -39.03 27.32
C PHE A 267 0.54 -39.45 28.74
N ARG A 268 -0.69 -39.97 28.89
CA ARG A 268 -1.23 -40.55 30.12
C ARG A 268 -2.01 -41.82 29.75
N GLY A 269 -2.12 -42.77 30.65
CA GLY A 269 -2.97 -43.95 30.45
C GLY A 269 -4.44 -43.60 30.75
N ASP A 270 -5.35 -43.92 29.82
CA ASP A 270 -6.78 -43.61 29.92
C ASP A 270 -7.48 -44.30 31.12
N ASP A 271 -6.86 -45.35 31.66
CA ASP A 271 -7.36 -46.15 32.79
C ASP A 271 -6.72 -45.80 34.14
N GLY A 272 -5.89 -44.73 34.18
CA GLY A 272 -5.16 -44.32 35.37
C GLY A 272 -3.98 -45.23 35.75
N LYS A 273 -3.60 -46.20 34.91
CA LYS A 273 -2.47 -47.11 35.18
C LYS A 273 -1.13 -46.63 34.61
N GLY A 274 -1.08 -45.46 33.98
CA GLY A 274 0.12 -44.91 33.36
C GLY A 274 0.35 -45.39 31.91
N VAL A 275 1.33 -44.80 31.24
CA VAL A 275 1.75 -45.10 29.88
C VAL A 275 2.68 -46.32 29.88
N MET A 276 2.22 -47.43 29.31
CA MET A 276 3.05 -48.62 29.13
C MET A 276 4.02 -48.44 27.97
N ALA A 277 5.32 -48.32 28.28
CA ALA A 277 6.39 -48.30 27.30
C ALA A 277 6.98 -49.71 27.18
N GLU A 278 6.54 -50.46 26.17
CA GLU A 278 7.02 -51.82 25.93
C GLU A 278 8.08 -51.86 24.83
N ARG A 279 8.88 -52.92 24.85
CA ARG A 279 9.89 -53.18 23.82
C ARG A 279 9.26 -53.21 22.44
N GLY A 280 9.77 -52.38 21.52
CA GLY A 280 9.28 -52.29 20.14
C GLY A 280 7.98 -51.47 19.98
N VAL A 281 7.36 -51.01 21.07
CA VAL A 281 6.20 -50.13 20.99
C VAL A 281 6.65 -48.72 20.63
N ARG A 282 5.90 -48.11 19.70
CA ARG A 282 6.07 -46.72 19.28
C ARG A 282 4.86 -45.89 19.71
N LEU A 283 5.11 -44.87 20.53
CA LEU A 283 4.14 -43.80 20.78
C LEU A 283 4.33 -42.72 19.71
N TYR A 284 3.28 -42.41 18.95
CA TYR A 284 3.33 -41.45 17.86
C TYR A 284 2.30 -40.34 18.06
N ALA A 285 2.71 -39.10 17.83
CA ALA A 285 1.82 -37.95 17.77
C ALA A 285 2.30 -36.92 16.74
N THR A 286 1.37 -36.18 16.15
CA THR A 286 1.66 -34.91 15.47
C THR A 286 0.92 -33.82 16.22
N VAL A 287 1.60 -32.73 16.55
CA VAL A 287 1.02 -31.57 17.23
C VAL A 287 1.36 -30.32 16.42
N ALA A 288 0.38 -29.48 16.17
CA ALA A 288 0.58 -28.18 15.55
C ALA A 288 0.39 -27.08 16.59
N ILE A 289 1.37 -26.21 16.74
CA ILE A 289 1.23 -24.98 17.51
C ILE A 289 0.47 -23.97 16.65
N ASP A 290 -0.42 -23.18 17.25
CA ASP A 290 -1.12 -22.13 16.52
C ASP A 290 -0.12 -21.08 16.03
N LYS A 291 -0.21 -20.75 14.74
CA LYS A 291 0.73 -19.84 14.06
C LYS A 291 0.69 -18.41 14.60
N VAL A 292 -0.39 -18.01 15.26
CA VAL A 292 -0.61 -16.63 15.74
C VAL A 292 -0.48 -16.54 17.25
N ILE A 293 -1.12 -17.45 17.98
CA ILE A 293 -1.11 -17.45 19.45
C ILE A 293 0.22 -18.01 20.00
N GLY A 294 0.87 -18.93 19.27
CA GLY A 294 2.09 -19.59 19.74
C GLY A 294 1.85 -20.61 20.85
N GLU A 295 0.62 -21.09 20.98
CA GLU A 295 0.19 -22.11 21.95
C GLU A 295 -0.36 -23.34 21.22
N VAL A 296 -0.37 -24.50 21.88
CA VAL A 296 -1.07 -25.68 21.35
C VAL A 296 -2.58 -25.44 21.46
N PRO A 297 -3.34 -25.49 20.34
CA PRO A 297 -4.77 -25.28 20.38
C PRO A 297 -5.47 -26.31 21.28
N THR A 298 -6.50 -25.87 21.98
CA THR A 298 -7.43 -26.77 22.66
C THR A 298 -8.37 -27.39 21.62
N GLU A 299 -8.36 -28.73 21.53
CA GLU A 299 -9.28 -29.47 20.67
C GLU A 299 -10.69 -29.45 21.26
N VAL A 300 -11.68 -29.13 20.43
CA VAL A 300 -13.11 -29.19 20.79
C VAL A 300 -13.88 -30.01 19.76
N GLU A 301 -14.77 -30.87 20.26
CA GLU A 301 -15.51 -31.81 19.41
C GLU A 301 -16.59 -31.15 18.53
N SER A 302 -17.04 -29.94 18.86
CA SER A 302 -18.13 -29.23 18.16
C SER A 302 -18.15 -27.73 18.46
N VAL A 303 -18.87 -26.96 17.65
CA VAL A 303 -19.09 -25.53 17.82
C VAL A 303 -19.73 -25.20 19.18
N ALA A 304 -20.70 -25.99 19.63
CA ALA A 304 -21.35 -25.80 20.93
C ALA A 304 -20.39 -25.79 22.13
N LYS A 305 -19.26 -26.50 22.04
CA LYS A 305 -18.22 -26.55 23.09
C LYS A 305 -17.15 -25.45 22.94
N ALA A 306 -17.08 -24.78 21.77
CA ALA A 306 -16.06 -23.79 21.47
C ALA A 306 -16.11 -22.59 22.43
N THR A 307 -17.31 -22.06 22.68
CA THR A 307 -17.53 -20.91 23.60
C THR A 307 -16.99 -21.18 25.00
N GLU A 308 -17.17 -22.40 25.53
CA GLU A 308 -16.67 -22.76 26.86
C GLU A 308 -15.15 -22.92 26.87
N ALA A 309 -14.57 -23.53 25.83
CA ALA A 309 -13.12 -23.67 25.71
C ALA A 309 -12.42 -22.30 25.63
N LEU A 310 -13.01 -21.34 24.91
CA LEU A 310 -12.48 -19.99 24.75
C LEU A 310 -12.43 -19.18 26.06
N LYS A 311 -13.12 -19.62 27.12
CA LYS A 311 -12.98 -19.00 28.45
C LYS A 311 -11.61 -19.27 29.06
N ASN A 312 -10.98 -20.40 28.71
CA ASN A 312 -9.73 -20.88 29.30
C ASN A 312 -8.57 -21.00 28.29
N SER A 313 -8.84 -20.82 26.99
CA SER A 313 -7.85 -20.91 25.92
C SER A 313 -8.04 -19.80 24.89
N ASN A 314 -6.95 -19.34 24.29
CA ASN A 314 -6.95 -18.37 23.19
C ASN A 314 -6.85 -19.02 21.81
N ALA A 315 -6.49 -20.31 21.74
CA ALA A 315 -6.39 -21.06 20.50
C ALA A 315 -7.27 -22.32 20.59
N ILE A 316 -8.16 -22.51 19.63
CA ILE A 316 -9.00 -23.71 19.55
C ILE A 316 -8.99 -24.31 18.14
N VAL A 317 -9.15 -25.64 18.09
CA VAL A 317 -9.40 -26.42 16.87
C VAL A 317 -10.73 -27.13 17.03
N ILE A 318 -11.67 -26.87 16.12
CA ILE A 318 -12.99 -27.51 16.09
C ILE A 318 -12.92 -28.70 15.14
N ALA A 319 -13.13 -29.91 15.67
CA ALA A 319 -12.95 -31.17 14.94
C ALA A 319 -13.91 -31.33 13.75
N ASP A 320 -15.21 -31.03 13.93
CA ASP A 320 -16.20 -31.06 12.86
C ASP A 320 -17.35 -30.08 13.13
N VAL A 321 -17.93 -29.54 12.06
CA VAL A 321 -19.19 -28.80 12.07
C VAL A 321 -20.15 -29.52 11.11
N PRO A 322 -21.00 -30.44 11.62
CA PRO A 322 -21.83 -31.28 10.77
C PRO A 322 -23.07 -30.54 10.25
N ASP A 323 -23.59 -30.96 9.10
CA ASP A 323 -24.84 -30.43 8.50
C ASP A 323 -26.07 -30.50 9.42
N SER A 324 -26.07 -31.40 10.41
CA SER A 324 -27.15 -31.51 11.38
C SER A 324 -27.25 -30.33 12.35
N GLU A 325 -26.22 -29.46 12.41
CA GLU A 325 -26.21 -28.28 13.27
C GLU A 325 -26.95 -27.12 12.57
N ASN A 326 -28.16 -26.81 13.04
CA ASN A 326 -29.05 -25.86 12.37
C ASN A 326 -28.63 -24.38 12.53
N SER A 327 -27.89 -24.05 13.58
CA SER A 327 -27.48 -22.67 13.90
C SER A 327 -26.16 -22.67 14.69
N PRO A 328 -25.04 -23.10 14.07
CA PRO A 328 -23.74 -23.14 14.73
C PRO A 328 -23.30 -21.72 15.13
N GLU A 329 -23.02 -21.52 16.42
CA GLU A 329 -22.66 -20.22 16.98
C GLU A 329 -21.47 -20.33 17.96
N ILE A 330 -20.49 -19.44 17.79
CA ILE A 330 -19.34 -19.26 18.67
C ILE A 330 -19.44 -17.87 19.30
N ALA A 331 -19.54 -17.81 20.63
CA ALA A 331 -19.53 -16.56 21.38
C ALA A 331 -18.15 -16.32 21.98
N LEU A 332 -17.50 -15.22 21.60
CA LEU A 332 -16.21 -14.82 22.18
C LEU A 332 -16.43 -14.26 23.60
N PRO A 333 -15.75 -14.81 24.63
CA PRO A 333 -15.92 -14.33 25.99
C PRO A 333 -15.32 -12.94 26.19
N LYS A 334 -15.95 -12.15 27.08
CA LYS A 334 -15.40 -10.86 27.53
C LYS A 334 -14.35 -11.10 28.61
N LYS A 335 -13.20 -10.45 28.50
CA LYS A 335 -12.11 -10.52 29.50
C LYS A 335 -11.92 -9.18 30.20
N SER A 336 -11.40 -9.21 31.43
CA SER A 336 -11.33 -8.05 32.34
C SER A 336 -10.11 -7.15 32.14
N ASN A 337 -9.08 -7.61 31.40
CA ASN A 337 -7.81 -6.89 31.22
C ASN A 337 -7.86 -5.92 30.01
N SER A 338 -7.14 -4.80 30.10
CA SER A 338 -7.05 -3.76 29.06
C SER A 338 -6.27 -4.19 27.80
N GLU A 339 -5.51 -5.28 27.89
CA GLU A 339 -4.81 -5.92 26.78
C GLU A 339 -5.49 -7.26 26.46
N ASN A 340 -6.65 -7.22 25.81
CA ASN A 340 -7.26 -8.46 25.36
C ASN A 340 -6.37 -9.12 24.31
N GLU A 341 -5.94 -10.34 24.64
CA GLU A 341 -5.10 -11.22 23.83
C GLU A 341 -5.80 -11.62 22.52
N ALA A 342 -5.00 -12.00 21.52
CA ALA A 342 -5.48 -12.53 20.26
C ALA A 342 -6.24 -13.85 20.48
N VAL A 343 -7.22 -14.14 19.62
CA VAL A 343 -7.91 -15.44 19.59
C VAL A 343 -7.72 -16.09 18.22
N SER A 344 -7.46 -17.39 18.17
CA SER A 344 -7.40 -18.17 16.95
C SER A 344 -8.42 -19.30 16.99
N ILE A 345 -9.31 -19.32 16.00
CA ILE A 345 -10.33 -20.34 15.79
C ILE A 345 -9.98 -21.04 14.48
N SER A 346 -9.75 -22.35 14.56
CA SER A 346 -9.50 -23.18 13.39
C SER A 346 -10.47 -24.35 13.33
N PHE A 347 -10.72 -24.83 12.11
CA PHE A 347 -11.62 -25.95 11.86
C PHE A 347 -10.87 -27.05 11.13
N ASP A 348 -10.98 -28.29 11.59
CA ASP A 348 -10.43 -29.46 10.89
C ASP A 348 -11.36 -29.90 9.75
N LYS A 349 -12.66 -29.83 9.99
CA LYS A 349 -13.69 -30.20 9.02
C LYS A 349 -14.95 -29.34 9.19
N ILE A 350 -15.52 -28.92 8.06
CA ILE A 350 -16.81 -28.23 8.03
C ILE A 350 -17.65 -28.88 6.94
N SER A 351 -18.66 -29.65 7.34
CA SER A 351 -19.66 -30.19 6.42
C SER A 351 -20.93 -29.35 6.38
N ALA A 352 -21.15 -28.47 7.36
CA ALA A 352 -22.33 -27.65 7.46
C ALA A 352 -22.53 -26.70 6.26
N SER A 353 -23.74 -26.75 5.72
CA SER A 353 -24.28 -25.81 4.74
C SER A 353 -24.87 -24.53 5.38
N ASN A 354 -25.20 -24.58 6.67
CA ASN A 354 -25.70 -23.42 7.42
C ASN A 354 -24.58 -22.41 7.73
N GLU A 355 -24.95 -21.13 7.85
CA GLU A 355 -24.02 -20.05 8.19
C GLU A 355 -23.54 -20.17 9.66
N ILE A 356 -22.22 -20.12 9.87
CA ILE A 356 -21.59 -20.16 11.20
C ILE A 356 -21.49 -18.75 11.76
N ALA A 357 -22.11 -18.50 12.91
CA ALA A 357 -22.08 -17.21 13.57
C ALA A 357 -20.90 -17.10 14.54
N ILE A 358 -20.14 -16.01 14.48
CA ILE A 358 -19.12 -15.64 15.46
C ILE A 358 -19.47 -14.26 15.98
N LYS A 359 -19.74 -14.15 17.29
CA LYS A 359 -20.20 -12.90 17.89
C LYS A 359 -19.62 -12.68 19.28
N GLU A 360 -19.80 -11.48 19.80
CA GLU A 360 -19.47 -11.19 21.20
C GLU A 360 -20.43 -11.91 22.16
N SER A 361 -19.88 -12.47 23.24
CA SER A 361 -20.69 -13.05 24.32
C SER A 361 -21.52 -11.97 25.01
N SER A 362 -22.79 -12.29 25.28
CA SER A 362 -23.65 -11.48 26.15
C SER A 362 -23.31 -11.66 27.64
N GLU A 363 -22.59 -12.72 27.99
CA GLU A 363 -22.20 -13.10 29.34
C GLU A 363 -20.72 -12.74 29.62
N GLY A 364 -20.43 -12.22 30.83
CA GLY A 364 -19.07 -11.93 31.31
C GLY A 364 -18.95 -10.60 32.08
N GLU A 365 -18.08 -10.54 33.10
CA GLU A 365 -17.82 -9.33 33.92
C GLU A 365 -16.82 -8.34 33.27
N GLY A 366 -16.17 -8.73 32.16
CA GLY A 366 -15.19 -7.93 31.44
C GLY A 366 -15.80 -6.85 30.51
N SER A 367 -14.99 -5.87 30.11
CA SER A 367 -15.44 -4.72 29.31
C SER A 367 -15.30 -4.88 27.80
N SER A 368 -14.51 -5.84 27.30
CA SER A 368 -14.22 -6.00 25.87
C SER A 368 -13.88 -7.45 25.49
N VAL A 369 -14.05 -7.80 24.21
CA VAL A 369 -13.64 -9.08 23.59
C VAL A 369 -12.23 -8.99 22.98
N ALA A 370 -11.68 -10.11 22.49
CA ALA A 370 -10.38 -10.19 21.84
C ALA A 370 -10.16 -9.09 20.80
N LYS A 371 -9.00 -8.41 20.83
CA LYS A 371 -8.68 -7.33 19.88
C LYS A 371 -8.46 -7.85 18.46
N THR A 372 -7.88 -9.04 18.34
CA THR A 372 -7.63 -9.70 17.05
C THR A 372 -8.15 -11.13 17.10
N VAL A 373 -8.77 -11.57 16.01
CA VAL A 373 -9.42 -12.86 15.88
C VAL A 373 -9.02 -13.46 14.54
N ARG A 374 -8.40 -14.62 14.56
CA ARG A 374 -8.12 -15.42 13.36
C ARG A 374 -9.21 -16.47 13.20
N VAL A 375 -9.75 -16.58 11.99
CA VAL A 375 -10.69 -17.64 11.59
C VAL A 375 -10.05 -18.41 10.45
N ALA A 376 -9.75 -19.69 10.66
CA ALA A 376 -9.06 -20.52 9.68
C ALA A 376 -9.85 -21.77 9.33
N ILE A 377 -10.16 -21.95 8.04
CA ILE A 377 -10.90 -23.11 7.54
C ILE A 377 -10.00 -24.03 6.71
N PRO A 378 -10.33 -25.33 6.59
CA PRO A 378 -9.58 -26.23 5.72
C PRO A 378 -9.95 -25.98 4.25
N ALA A 379 -9.14 -26.50 3.33
CA ALA A 379 -9.49 -26.50 1.92
C ALA A 379 -10.66 -27.46 1.66
N VAL A 380 -11.58 -27.09 0.78
CA VAL A 380 -12.63 -28.01 0.31
C VAL A 380 -12.03 -28.94 -0.74
N GLU A 381 -11.97 -30.24 -0.46
CA GLU A 381 -11.40 -31.21 -1.40
C GLU A 381 -12.24 -31.32 -2.68
N ALA A 382 -11.56 -31.33 -3.83
CA ALA A 382 -12.19 -31.44 -5.14
C ALA A 382 -12.93 -32.79 -5.28
N GLY A 383 -14.24 -32.73 -5.53
CA GLY A 383 -15.10 -33.91 -5.64
C GLY A 383 -15.70 -34.38 -4.31
N SER A 384 -15.48 -33.66 -3.21
CA SER A 384 -16.20 -33.88 -1.96
C SER A 384 -17.66 -33.39 -2.06
N VAL A 385 -18.55 -33.97 -1.25
CA VAL A 385 -19.94 -33.50 -1.08
C VAL A 385 -20.05 -32.26 -0.18
N SER A 386 -18.94 -31.75 0.34
CA SER A 386 -18.89 -30.60 1.25
C SER A 386 -19.01 -29.30 0.46
N SER A 387 -19.94 -28.43 0.82
CA SER A 387 -20.01 -27.07 0.29
C SER A 387 -18.99 -26.16 0.96
N GLU A 388 -18.57 -25.08 0.29
CA GLU A 388 -17.73 -24.07 0.94
C GLU A 388 -18.52 -23.36 2.07
N PRO A 389 -17.91 -23.13 3.24
CA PRO A 389 -18.63 -22.64 4.42
C PRO A 389 -18.97 -21.15 4.34
N SER A 390 -20.06 -20.76 5.00
CA SER A 390 -20.49 -19.37 5.15
C SER A 390 -20.40 -18.91 6.61
N PHE A 391 -20.07 -17.63 6.82
CA PHE A 391 -19.87 -17.06 8.14
C PHE A 391 -20.60 -15.73 8.33
N LYS A 392 -21.16 -15.53 9.52
CA LYS A 392 -21.62 -14.23 10.01
C LYS A 392 -20.77 -13.81 11.19
N ILE A 393 -20.02 -12.72 11.03
CA ILE A 393 -19.06 -12.22 12.01
C ILE A 393 -19.56 -10.88 12.56
N GLU A 394 -19.91 -10.85 13.84
CA GLU A 394 -20.44 -9.68 14.54
C GLU A 394 -19.51 -9.31 15.71
N LEU A 395 -18.35 -8.73 15.36
CA LEU A 395 -17.27 -8.37 16.28
C LEU A 395 -16.85 -6.90 16.09
N PRO A 396 -17.73 -5.93 16.39
CA PRO A 396 -17.52 -4.51 16.08
C PRO A 396 -16.30 -3.87 16.79
N ALA A 397 -15.71 -4.54 17.77
CA ALA A 397 -14.51 -4.08 18.48
C ALA A 397 -13.23 -4.84 18.10
N SER A 398 -13.28 -5.77 17.13
CA SER A 398 -12.17 -6.67 16.82
C SER A 398 -11.66 -6.56 15.38
N THR A 399 -10.36 -6.82 15.23
CA THR A 399 -9.70 -7.24 13.98
C THR A 399 -10.01 -8.69 13.70
N VAL A 400 -10.43 -9.01 12.49
CA VAL A 400 -10.73 -10.37 12.07
C VAL A 400 -9.90 -10.72 10.84
N THR A 401 -9.06 -11.74 10.94
CA THR A 401 -8.32 -12.30 9.81
C THR A 401 -8.99 -13.59 9.35
N LEU A 402 -9.45 -13.61 8.10
CA LEU A 402 -9.83 -14.84 7.42
C LEU A 402 -8.57 -15.50 6.87
N ASP A 403 -8.35 -16.77 7.23
CA ASP A 403 -7.15 -17.53 6.93
C ASP A 403 -7.53 -18.95 6.45
N ALA A 404 -6.52 -19.68 6.01
CA ALA A 404 -6.57 -21.11 5.70
C ALA A 404 -5.75 -21.89 6.74
N VAL A 405 -6.15 -23.13 7.02
CA VAL A 405 -5.32 -24.06 7.83
C VAL A 405 -4.01 -24.37 7.08
N ASP A 406 -4.14 -24.78 5.81
CA ASP A 406 -3.05 -25.23 4.93
C ASP A 406 -2.79 -24.28 3.76
N GLY A 407 -2.86 -22.98 4.00
CA GLY A 407 -2.45 -21.93 3.05
C GLY A 407 -3.41 -21.65 1.89
N LYS A 408 -4.42 -22.49 1.65
CA LYS A 408 -5.53 -22.19 0.71
C LYS A 408 -6.88 -22.54 1.29
N ALA A 409 -7.84 -21.62 1.13
CA ALA A 409 -9.20 -21.81 1.61
C ALA A 409 -10.19 -21.02 0.75
N THR A 410 -11.44 -21.49 0.69
CA THR A 410 -12.53 -20.75 0.04
C THR A 410 -13.72 -20.63 0.98
N TYR A 411 -14.15 -19.39 1.20
CA TYR A 411 -15.36 -19.03 1.94
C TYR A 411 -16.48 -18.75 0.93
N ALA A 412 -17.65 -19.36 1.11
CA ALA A 412 -18.81 -19.12 0.23
C ALA A 412 -19.35 -17.70 0.44
N LYS A 413 -19.75 -17.38 1.67
CA LYS A 413 -20.26 -16.07 2.03
C LYS A 413 -19.73 -15.63 3.38
N VAL A 414 -19.35 -14.37 3.50
CA VAL A 414 -18.97 -13.77 4.78
C VAL A 414 -19.74 -12.48 4.96
N THR A 415 -20.58 -12.41 5.98
CA THR A 415 -21.22 -11.17 6.43
C THR A 415 -20.46 -10.65 7.65
N ALA A 416 -19.78 -9.52 7.55
CA ALA A 416 -18.85 -9.05 8.59
C ALA A 416 -19.18 -7.65 9.10
N LYS A 417 -19.22 -7.52 10.43
CA LYS A 417 -19.17 -6.26 11.17
C LYS A 417 -17.96 -6.29 12.09
N THR A 418 -16.92 -5.55 11.75
CA THR A 418 -15.65 -5.47 12.48
C THR A 418 -15.41 -4.04 12.99
N ALA A 419 -14.25 -3.81 13.62
CA ALA A 419 -13.80 -2.46 13.97
C ALA A 419 -13.41 -1.62 12.72
N ASP A 420 -12.84 -0.44 12.93
CA ASP A 420 -12.25 0.37 11.86
C ASP A 420 -10.85 -0.22 11.48
N HIS A 421 -10.59 -0.50 10.19
CA HIS A 421 -9.36 -1.15 9.64
C HIS A 421 -9.08 -2.61 10.01
N THR A 422 -10.01 -3.55 9.79
CA THR A 422 -9.91 -4.77 10.59
C THR A 422 -10.43 -6.08 10.01
N LEU A 423 -11.18 -6.13 8.91
CA LEU A 423 -11.37 -7.41 8.22
C LEU A 423 -10.20 -7.65 7.25
N ILE A 424 -9.38 -8.66 7.51
CA ILE A 424 -8.22 -8.99 6.70
C ILE A 424 -8.50 -10.30 5.95
N ILE A 425 -8.45 -10.25 4.62
CA ILE A 425 -8.53 -11.42 3.74
C ILE A 425 -7.10 -11.83 3.38
N LYS A 426 -6.57 -12.86 4.04
CA LYS A 426 -5.17 -13.25 3.88
C LYS A 426 -4.87 -13.83 2.50
N GLU A 427 -3.61 -13.82 2.09
CA GLU A 427 -3.13 -14.51 0.89
C GLU A 427 -3.55 -15.98 0.88
N GLY A 428 -3.94 -16.49 -0.29
CA GLY A 428 -4.43 -17.86 -0.47
C GLY A 428 -5.90 -18.07 -0.06
N VAL A 429 -6.54 -17.08 0.54
CA VAL A 429 -7.98 -17.10 0.86
C VAL A 429 -8.79 -16.52 -0.31
N THR A 430 -9.85 -17.23 -0.70
CA THR A 430 -10.88 -16.73 -1.60
C THR A 430 -12.20 -16.56 -0.87
N VAL A 431 -12.84 -15.40 -0.99
CA VAL A 431 -14.21 -15.16 -0.52
C VAL A 431 -15.11 -14.94 -1.73
N LYS A 432 -16.10 -15.81 -1.96
CA LYS A 432 -17.00 -15.67 -3.13
C LYS A 432 -17.96 -14.50 -2.96
N GLU A 433 -18.56 -14.35 -1.79
CA GLU A 433 -19.46 -13.23 -1.46
C GLU A 433 -19.07 -12.60 -0.13
N LEU A 434 -18.65 -11.34 -0.15
CA LEU A 434 -18.32 -10.56 1.04
C LEU A 434 -19.35 -9.45 1.23
N VAL A 435 -20.04 -9.46 2.36
CA VAL A 435 -21.06 -8.47 2.74
C VAL A 435 -20.58 -7.70 3.97
N ILE A 436 -20.31 -6.41 3.81
CA ILE A 436 -19.80 -5.54 4.87
C ILE A 436 -20.96 -4.86 5.60
N ALA A 437 -21.20 -5.31 6.83
CA ALA A 437 -22.13 -4.70 7.77
C ALA A 437 -21.49 -3.59 8.62
N GLY A 438 -20.15 -3.51 8.66
CA GLY A 438 -19.39 -2.41 9.27
C GLY A 438 -17.90 -2.70 9.33
N GLY A 439 -17.08 -1.65 9.34
CA GLY A 439 -15.62 -1.73 9.34
C GLY A 439 -14.99 -1.62 7.94
N ASN A 440 -13.66 -1.54 7.90
CA ASN A 440 -12.87 -1.48 6.66
C ASN A 440 -12.24 -2.86 6.35
N VAL A 441 -11.83 -3.05 5.08
CA VAL A 441 -11.32 -4.33 4.58
C VAL A 441 -9.89 -4.19 4.05
N GLU A 442 -9.03 -5.14 4.41
CA GLU A 442 -7.71 -5.35 3.81
C GLU A 442 -7.69 -6.64 2.99
N VAL A 443 -7.22 -6.58 1.75
CA VAL A 443 -7.29 -7.69 0.79
C VAL A 443 -5.89 -8.07 0.33
N TYR A 444 -5.43 -9.24 0.79
CA TYR A 444 -4.23 -9.94 0.30
C TYR A 444 -4.61 -11.16 -0.55
N GLY A 445 -5.80 -11.74 -0.33
CA GLY A 445 -6.36 -12.83 -1.12
C GLY A 445 -7.31 -12.37 -2.22
N THR A 446 -8.30 -13.17 -2.55
CA THR A 446 -9.28 -12.90 -3.61
C THR A 446 -10.67 -12.68 -3.04
N VAL A 447 -11.32 -11.58 -3.40
CA VAL A 447 -12.74 -11.33 -3.12
C VAL A 447 -13.48 -11.28 -4.46
N LYS A 448 -14.37 -12.24 -4.71
CA LYS A 448 -15.08 -12.31 -6.00
C LYS A 448 -16.19 -11.27 -6.11
N ASN A 449 -16.97 -11.10 -5.05
CA ASN A 449 -18.03 -10.10 -5.01
C ASN A 449 -18.05 -9.43 -3.63
N ILE A 450 -17.91 -8.11 -3.58
CA ILE A 450 -18.01 -7.31 -2.36
C ILE A 450 -19.25 -6.41 -2.40
N SER A 451 -19.97 -6.31 -1.29
CA SER A 451 -21.17 -5.46 -1.16
C SER A 451 -21.33 -4.94 0.26
N LEU A 452 -22.13 -3.89 0.44
CA LEU A 452 -22.56 -3.42 1.76
C LEU A 452 -23.84 -4.15 2.17
N ALA A 453 -24.00 -4.40 3.46
CA ALA A 453 -25.24 -4.94 4.01
C ALA A 453 -26.42 -3.97 3.81
N ASP A 454 -27.64 -4.50 3.68
CA ASP A 454 -28.85 -3.69 3.53
C ASP A 454 -28.98 -2.67 4.68
N GLY A 455 -29.24 -1.40 4.32
CA GLY A 455 -29.35 -0.30 5.28
C GLY A 455 -28.00 0.25 5.79
N ASN A 456 -26.86 -0.35 5.41
CA ASN A 456 -25.55 0.24 5.66
C ASN A 456 -25.24 1.31 4.60
N SER A 457 -25.19 2.57 5.04
CA SER A 457 -24.83 3.74 4.22
C SER A 457 -23.46 4.33 4.59
N SER A 458 -22.67 3.62 5.40
CA SER A 458 -21.38 4.09 5.89
C SER A 458 -20.34 3.98 4.78
N GLU A 459 -19.41 4.94 4.72
CA GLU A 459 -18.25 4.80 3.85
C GLU A 459 -17.38 3.63 4.31
N THR A 460 -16.90 2.82 3.37
CA THR A 460 -16.06 1.66 3.63
C THR A 460 -14.80 1.75 2.80
N THR A 461 -13.65 1.80 3.48
CA THR A 461 -12.36 1.73 2.80
C THR A 461 -11.97 0.28 2.56
N VAL A 462 -11.57 -0.03 1.33
CA VAL A 462 -11.05 -1.34 0.95
C VAL A 462 -9.63 -1.15 0.43
N THR A 463 -8.64 -1.71 1.12
CA THR A 463 -7.24 -1.58 0.73
C THR A 463 -6.69 -2.92 0.28
N SER A 464 -6.18 -3.01 -0.95
CA SER A 464 -5.55 -4.22 -1.47
C SER A 464 -4.03 -4.14 -1.51
N TYR A 465 -3.37 -5.27 -1.27
CA TYR A 465 -1.91 -5.39 -1.22
C TYR A 465 -1.43 -6.58 -2.04
N GLY A 466 -0.28 -6.43 -2.70
CA GLY A 466 0.38 -7.53 -3.41
C GLY A 466 -0.54 -8.20 -4.44
N SER A 467 -0.80 -9.49 -4.26
CA SER A 467 -1.66 -10.31 -5.11
C SER A 467 -3.17 -10.16 -4.83
N GLY A 468 -3.56 -9.25 -3.94
CA GLY A 468 -4.94 -8.96 -3.59
C GLY A 468 -5.80 -8.57 -4.78
N VAL A 469 -6.97 -9.21 -4.93
CA VAL A 469 -7.92 -8.97 -6.03
C VAL A 469 -9.34 -8.80 -5.52
N VAL A 470 -10.06 -7.82 -6.08
CA VAL A 470 -11.51 -7.67 -5.96
C VAL A 470 -12.12 -7.79 -7.37
N GLU A 471 -12.87 -8.85 -7.67
CA GLU A 471 -13.36 -9.09 -9.04
C GLU A 471 -14.61 -8.27 -9.38
N LYS A 472 -15.50 -8.04 -8.40
CA LYS A 472 -16.76 -7.33 -8.59
C LYS A 472 -17.19 -6.59 -7.32
N VAL A 473 -17.80 -5.42 -7.49
CA VAL A 473 -18.53 -4.69 -6.46
C VAL A 473 -20.04 -4.77 -6.76
N GLY A 474 -20.85 -5.01 -5.74
CA GLY A 474 -22.31 -5.11 -5.83
C GLY A 474 -22.97 -3.83 -6.35
N ASP A 475 -24.23 -3.93 -6.80
CA ASP A 475 -24.87 -2.87 -7.60
C ASP A 475 -25.41 -1.68 -6.77
N SER A 476 -25.44 -1.79 -5.44
CA SER A 476 -25.98 -0.78 -4.51
C SER A 476 -24.90 -0.12 -3.65
N ASN A 477 -25.05 1.18 -3.38
CA ASN A 477 -24.13 1.97 -2.54
C ASN A 477 -22.66 1.90 -3.00
N THR A 478 -22.43 1.79 -4.32
CA THR A 478 -21.09 1.72 -4.90
C THR A 478 -20.27 2.99 -4.66
N ASP A 479 -20.96 4.13 -4.52
CA ASP A 479 -20.39 5.43 -4.14
C ASP A 479 -19.87 5.48 -2.70
N LYS A 480 -20.18 4.48 -1.86
CA LYS A 480 -19.72 4.39 -0.48
C LYS A 480 -18.42 3.62 -0.31
N PHE A 481 -17.95 2.94 -1.36
CA PHE A 481 -16.65 2.29 -1.32
C PHE A 481 -15.53 3.27 -1.69
N ASN A 482 -14.49 3.29 -0.87
CA ASN A 482 -13.24 3.97 -1.18
C ASN A 482 -12.12 2.93 -1.34
N PHE A 483 -11.77 2.59 -2.58
CA PHE A 483 -10.72 1.61 -2.85
C PHE A 483 -9.34 2.27 -2.88
N LYS A 484 -8.38 1.59 -2.26
CA LYS A 484 -6.96 1.94 -2.29
C LYS A 484 -6.16 0.68 -2.61
N SER A 485 -5.02 0.82 -3.27
CA SER A 485 -4.15 -0.32 -3.51
C SER A 485 -2.68 0.03 -3.47
N GLU A 486 -1.89 -0.90 -2.93
CA GLU A 486 -0.43 -0.88 -2.99
C GLU A 486 0.10 -2.00 -3.88
N TRP A 487 1.00 -1.66 -4.80
CA TRP A 487 1.67 -2.65 -5.65
C TRP A 487 2.99 -3.12 -5.06
N ASP A 488 3.28 -4.41 -5.19
CA ASP A 488 4.53 -5.04 -4.75
C ASP A 488 5.59 -5.13 -5.86
N GLY A 489 5.26 -4.71 -7.08
CA GLY A 489 6.15 -4.74 -8.24
C GLY A 489 6.14 -6.04 -9.03
N VAL A 490 5.46 -7.09 -8.55
CA VAL A 490 5.53 -8.43 -9.13
C VAL A 490 4.15 -9.07 -9.32
N SER A 491 3.18 -8.72 -8.49
CA SER A 491 1.85 -9.31 -8.51
C SER A 491 1.03 -8.82 -9.70
N VAL A 492 0.41 -9.77 -10.38
CA VAL A 492 -0.45 -9.55 -11.55
C VAL A 492 -1.67 -10.44 -11.40
N ALA A 493 -2.87 -9.88 -11.57
CA ALA A 493 -4.10 -10.67 -11.59
C ALA A 493 -4.09 -11.64 -12.78
N GLU A 494 -4.59 -12.87 -12.62
CA GLU A 494 -4.50 -13.89 -13.69
C GLU A 494 -5.37 -13.55 -14.92
N ALA A 495 -6.45 -12.80 -14.73
CA ALA A 495 -7.41 -12.45 -15.77
C ALA A 495 -7.79 -10.96 -15.74
N THR A 496 -8.24 -10.48 -16.90
CA THR A 496 -8.77 -9.13 -17.09
C THR A 496 -10.08 -8.97 -16.30
N PRO A 497 -10.33 -7.80 -15.70
CA PRO A 497 -11.64 -7.50 -15.12
C PRO A 497 -12.74 -7.61 -16.17
N THR A 498 -13.77 -8.39 -15.90
CA THR A 498 -14.87 -8.65 -16.86
C THR A 498 -15.85 -7.49 -16.97
N ASP A 499 -15.93 -6.64 -15.94
CA ASP A 499 -16.76 -5.43 -15.88
C ASP A 499 -16.05 -4.17 -16.38
N GLY A 500 -14.77 -4.29 -16.80
CA GLY A 500 -13.93 -3.18 -17.21
C GLY A 500 -13.53 -2.26 -16.06
N LYS A 501 -13.61 -2.69 -14.80
CA LYS A 501 -13.21 -1.87 -13.64
C LYS A 501 -11.95 -2.40 -12.98
N ILE A 502 -11.06 -1.49 -12.58
CA ILE A 502 -9.83 -1.79 -11.86
C ILE A 502 -10.00 -1.35 -10.42
N TYR A 503 -10.02 -2.30 -9.49
CA TYR A 503 -10.10 -2.06 -8.05
C TYR A 503 -8.74 -2.22 -7.35
N THR A 504 -7.80 -2.95 -7.95
CA THR A 504 -6.49 -3.25 -7.35
C THR A 504 -5.32 -3.01 -8.30
N ALA A 505 -4.14 -2.79 -7.73
CA ALA A 505 -2.90 -2.61 -8.49
C ALA A 505 -2.53 -3.87 -9.29
N ALA A 506 -2.78 -5.07 -8.75
CA ALA A 506 -2.57 -6.33 -9.46
C ALA A 506 -3.44 -6.44 -10.74
N GLN A 507 -4.66 -5.87 -10.71
CA GLN A 507 -5.52 -5.79 -11.90
C GLN A 507 -5.01 -4.77 -12.92
N LEU A 508 -4.50 -3.61 -12.47
CA LEU A 508 -3.84 -2.65 -13.37
C LEU A 508 -2.59 -3.29 -14.02
N ALA A 509 -1.80 -4.01 -13.24
CA ALA A 509 -0.57 -4.68 -13.67
C ALA A 509 -0.80 -5.73 -14.76
N TYR A 510 -2.02 -6.29 -14.89
CA TYR A 510 -2.38 -7.20 -15.99
C TYR A 510 -2.18 -6.56 -17.37
N TYR A 511 -2.40 -5.25 -17.47
CA TYR A 511 -2.28 -4.50 -18.71
C TYR A 511 -0.85 -4.07 -19.05
N GLN A 512 0.16 -4.44 -18.25
CA GLN A 512 1.56 -4.18 -18.59
C GLN A 512 1.96 -4.92 -19.88
N SER A 513 2.94 -4.36 -20.58
CA SER A 513 3.57 -5.07 -21.69
C SER A 513 4.34 -6.28 -21.17
N LYS A 514 3.96 -7.48 -21.61
CA LYS A 514 4.56 -8.75 -21.16
C LYS A 514 5.92 -9.06 -21.81
N GLU A 515 6.15 -8.52 -23.00
CA GLU A 515 7.39 -8.66 -23.76
C GLU A 515 7.83 -7.28 -24.27
N ILE A 516 9.15 -7.08 -24.39
CA ILE A 516 9.77 -5.90 -25.02
C ILE A 516 10.06 -6.28 -26.48
N PRO A 517 9.28 -5.82 -27.47
CA PRO A 517 9.51 -6.18 -28.87
C PRO A 517 10.83 -5.59 -29.38
N LYS A 518 11.64 -6.39 -30.07
CA LYS A 518 12.97 -5.97 -30.54
C LYS A 518 12.99 -5.36 -31.96
N THR A 519 11.90 -5.50 -32.72
CA THR A 519 11.88 -5.21 -34.17
C THR A 519 10.61 -4.50 -34.68
N THR A 520 9.66 -4.12 -33.81
CA THR A 520 8.43 -3.42 -34.21
C THR A 520 8.52 -1.92 -33.96
N THR A 521 7.76 -1.13 -34.71
CA THR A 521 7.68 0.33 -34.47
C THR A 521 6.62 0.63 -33.41
N GLY A 522 6.69 1.80 -32.76
CA GLY A 522 5.74 2.19 -31.70
C GLY A 522 4.25 2.09 -32.09
N LYS A 523 3.91 2.28 -33.38
CA LYS A 523 2.54 2.11 -33.89
C LYS A 523 2.11 0.64 -34.02
N ASP A 524 3.08 -0.26 -34.20
CA ASP A 524 2.87 -1.70 -34.40
C ASP A 524 3.05 -2.48 -33.08
N LEU A 525 3.18 -1.77 -31.94
CA LEU A 525 3.19 -2.39 -30.61
C LEU A 525 1.88 -3.17 -30.38
N PRO A 526 1.94 -4.39 -29.81
CA PRO A 526 0.74 -5.14 -29.48
C PRO A 526 -0.04 -4.39 -28.39
N ALA A 527 -1.35 -4.26 -28.57
CA ALA A 527 -2.20 -3.64 -27.56
C ALA A 527 -2.28 -4.56 -26.34
N THR A 528 -2.04 -4.02 -25.16
CA THR A 528 -2.19 -4.74 -23.89
C THR A 528 -3.55 -4.48 -23.27
N MET A 529 -4.17 -3.33 -23.59
CA MET A 529 -5.52 -2.96 -23.15
C MET A 529 -6.41 -2.71 -24.37
N THR A 530 -7.56 -3.38 -24.41
CA THR A 530 -8.61 -3.18 -25.43
C THR A 530 -9.95 -2.91 -24.75
N GLY A 531 -10.80 -2.09 -25.38
CA GLY A 531 -12.09 -1.71 -24.82
C GLY A 531 -12.03 -0.58 -23.80
N ASN A 532 -13.05 -0.51 -22.94
CA ASN A 532 -13.22 0.56 -21.95
C ASN A 532 -12.84 0.05 -20.57
N VAL A 533 -11.95 0.76 -19.91
CA VAL A 533 -11.45 0.45 -18.58
C VAL A 533 -11.61 1.69 -17.69
N THR A 534 -12.12 1.50 -16.47
CA THR A 534 -12.31 2.55 -15.48
C THR A 534 -11.57 2.20 -14.19
N LEU A 535 -10.74 3.11 -13.71
CA LEU A 535 -10.09 2.98 -12.41
C LEU A 535 -11.12 3.28 -11.31
N CYS A 536 -11.13 2.47 -10.25
CA CYS A 536 -12.02 2.61 -9.10
C CYS A 536 -11.25 2.79 -7.78
N ALA A 537 -9.92 2.88 -7.85
CA ALA A 537 -9.04 2.93 -6.70
C ALA A 537 -7.89 3.92 -6.90
N ASP A 538 -7.47 4.58 -5.82
CA ASP A 538 -6.16 5.22 -5.79
C ASP A 538 -5.08 4.14 -5.67
N ILE A 539 -4.06 4.19 -6.53
CA ILE A 539 -3.02 3.15 -6.62
C ILE A 539 -1.66 3.76 -6.29
N ASP A 540 -1.01 3.23 -5.26
CA ASP A 540 0.40 3.49 -4.97
C ASP A 540 1.28 2.38 -5.56
N MET A 541 2.13 2.75 -6.52
CA MET A 541 3.07 1.84 -7.17
C MET A 541 4.36 1.63 -6.35
N LYS A 542 4.52 2.33 -5.22
CA LYS A 542 5.62 2.19 -4.25
C LYS A 542 7.02 2.26 -4.86
N GLN A 543 7.18 3.06 -5.91
CA GLN A 543 8.41 3.16 -6.70
C GLN A 543 8.88 1.81 -7.26
N GLN A 544 8.00 0.85 -7.47
CA GLN A 544 8.37 -0.44 -8.07
C GLN A 544 8.51 -0.32 -9.59
N PRO A 545 9.38 -1.13 -10.24
CA PRO A 545 9.60 -1.07 -11.68
C PRO A 545 8.32 -1.37 -12.47
N TRP A 546 7.84 -0.39 -13.23
CA TRP A 546 6.68 -0.49 -14.10
C TRP A 546 7.09 -0.67 -15.57
N ILE A 547 6.34 -1.51 -16.29
CA ILE A 547 6.44 -1.66 -17.74
C ILE A 547 5.20 -1.08 -18.41
N GLY A 548 5.37 -0.03 -19.21
CA GLY A 548 4.27 0.74 -19.79
C GLY A 548 3.21 -0.08 -20.56
N MET A 549 1.95 0.34 -20.44
CA MET A 549 0.80 -0.25 -21.15
C MET A 549 0.74 0.21 -22.61
N VAL A 550 0.02 -0.53 -23.46
CA VAL A 550 -0.29 -0.12 -24.83
C VAL A 550 -1.80 -0.15 -25.06
N LEU A 551 -2.38 1.02 -25.30
CA LEU A 551 -3.81 1.17 -25.59
C LEU A 551 -4.14 0.77 -27.02
N GLY A 552 -5.14 -0.09 -27.17
CA GLY A 552 -5.70 -0.54 -28.44
C GLY A 552 -6.50 0.52 -29.18
N GLU A 553 -6.90 0.23 -30.42
CA GLU A 553 -7.76 1.14 -31.19
C GLU A 553 -9.10 1.37 -30.48
N ASN A 554 -9.54 2.62 -30.42
CA ASN A 554 -10.77 3.05 -29.72
C ASN A 554 -10.85 2.68 -28.24
N ALA A 555 -9.73 2.30 -27.59
CA ALA A 555 -9.73 1.98 -26.17
C ALA A 555 -9.92 3.24 -25.31
N VAL A 556 -10.66 3.12 -24.21
CA VAL A 556 -10.88 4.22 -23.26
C VAL A 556 -10.30 3.83 -21.91
N PHE A 557 -9.39 4.66 -21.40
CA PHE A 557 -8.92 4.58 -20.01
C PHE A 557 -9.46 5.78 -19.23
N ASP A 558 -10.44 5.54 -18.37
CA ASP A 558 -11.02 6.55 -17.48
C ASP A 558 -10.43 6.38 -16.08
N GLY A 559 -9.65 7.33 -15.61
CA GLY A 559 -9.15 7.34 -14.24
C GLY A 559 -10.22 7.65 -13.21
N ALA A 560 -11.42 8.10 -13.62
CA ALA A 560 -12.52 8.50 -12.73
C ALA A 560 -12.12 9.44 -11.57
N ASN A 561 -11.13 10.31 -11.83
CA ASN A 561 -10.48 11.25 -10.90
C ASN A 561 -9.58 10.61 -9.83
N HIS A 562 -9.23 9.33 -9.97
CA HIS A 562 -8.25 8.67 -9.11
C HIS A 562 -6.80 9.05 -9.44
N THR A 563 -5.93 8.78 -8.48
CA THR A 563 -4.48 9.01 -8.59
C THR A 563 -3.73 7.69 -8.70
N ILE A 564 -2.76 7.63 -9.62
CA ILE A 564 -1.70 6.61 -9.62
C ILE A 564 -0.40 7.30 -9.19
N SER A 565 0.17 6.86 -8.07
CA SER A 565 1.33 7.50 -7.47
C SER A 565 2.59 6.64 -7.48
N ASN A 566 3.74 7.30 -7.36
CA ASN A 566 5.06 6.68 -7.16
C ASN A 566 5.43 5.65 -8.24
N ILE A 567 5.22 6.00 -9.50
CA ILE A 567 5.57 5.15 -10.64
C ILE A 567 7.07 5.27 -10.91
N ARG A 568 7.78 4.14 -10.92
CA ARG A 568 9.17 4.08 -11.38
C ARG A 568 9.27 3.27 -12.66
N VAL A 569 9.93 3.79 -13.69
CA VAL A 569 10.21 3.04 -14.92
C VAL A 569 11.71 2.87 -15.09
N ASP A 570 12.19 1.63 -14.99
CA ASP A 570 13.62 1.30 -15.10
C ASP A 570 14.04 0.91 -16.53
N ASN A 571 13.06 0.58 -17.38
CA ASN A 571 13.29 0.13 -18.75
C ASN A 571 12.16 0.59 -19.69
N PHE A 572 12.48 0.75 -20.97
CA PHE A 572 11.50 1.11 -22.01
C PHE A 572 10.85 -0.14 -22.62
N VAL A 573 9.72 0.05 -23.32
CA VAL A 573 8.97 -1.07 -23.94
C VAL A 573 9.58 -1.55 -25.27
N LEU A 574 10.56 -0.85 -25.87
CA LEU A 574 11.13 -1.17 -27.19
C LEU A 574 12.67 -1.11 -27.19
N SER A 575 13.36 -2.18 -27.60
CA SER A 575 14.84 -2.28 -27.51
C SER A 575 15.63 -1.71 -28.69
N GLU A 576 16.75 -1.03 -28.39
CA GLU A 576 17.70 -0.48 -29.36
C GLU A 576 18.68 -1.54 -29.92
N GLN A 577 18.28 -2.34 -30.91
CA GLN A 577 19.23 -3.28 -31.58
C GLN A 577 19.65 -2.84 -32.99
N SER A 578 19.26 -1.65 -33.46
CA SER A 578 19.61 -1.16 -34.79
C SER A 578 20.38 0.17 -34.73
N LYS A 579 21.54 0.22 -35.40
CA LYS A 579 22.39 1.42 -35.58
C LYS A 579 21.67 2.61 -36.24
N TYR A 580 20.47 2.39 -36.80
CA TYR A 580 19.67 3.41 -37.50
C TYR A 580 18.20 3.46 -37.02
N THR A 581 17.98 3.15 -35.72
CA THR A 581 16.82 3.46 -34.84
C THR A 581 15.50 2.68 -35.00
N PRO A 582 15.06 1.93 -33.97
CA PRO A 582 13.66 1.86 -33.56
C PRO A 582 13.46 2.56 -32.20
N ASN A 583 12.24 3.05 -31.96
CA ASN A 583 11.94 4.09 -30.96
C ASN A 583 11.63 3.52 -29.57
N ALA A 584 12.29 3.98 -28.51
CA ALA A 584 11.96 3.62 -27.13
C ALA A 584 10.83 4.49 -26.55
N CYS A 585 9.92 3.89 -25.77
CA CYS A 585 8.76 4.57 -25.16
C CYS A 585 8.71 4.32 -23.65
N VAL A 586 8.46 5.37 -22.87
CA VAL A 586 8.33 5.35 -21.40
C VAL A 586 7.14 6.19 -20.95
N GLY A 587 6.35 5.64 -20.02
CA GLY A 587 5.20 6.26 -19.37
C GLY A 587 4.35 5.21 -18.67
N LEU A 588 3.33 5.62 -17.90
CA LEU A 588 2.28 4.70 -17.45
C LEU A 588 1.74 3.91 -18.65
N VAL A 589 1.44 4.65 -19.73
CA VAL A 589 1.12 4.15 -21.05
C VAL A 589 2.33 4.38 -21.96
N ALA A 590 2.98 3.32 -22.41
CA ALA A 590 4.06 3.42 -23.37
C ALA A 590 3.57 3.95 -24.72
N ALA A 591 2.42 3.47 -25.22
CA ALA A 591 1.87 3.90 -26.49
C ALA A 591 0.34 3.86 -26.57
N THR A 592 -0.24 4.72 -27.41
CA THR A 592 -1.68 4.73 -27.73
C THR A 592 -1.91 4.54 -29.24
N LYS A 593 -3.09 4.04 -29.61
CA LYS A 593 -3.49 3.78 -31.00
C LYS A 593 -4.66 4.67 -31.46
N PRO A 594 -4.99 4.71 -32.76
CA PRO A 594 -6.09 5.55 -33.26
C PRO A 594 -7.41 5.29 -32.54
N GLY A 595 -8.12 6.35 -32.21
CA GLY A 595 -9.38 6.35 -31.45
C GLY A 595 -9.22 6.30 -29.93
N SER A 596 -8.02 6.09 -29.39
CA SER A 596 -7.83 5.93 -27.94
C SER A 596 -8.15 7.20 -27.16
N GLN A 597 -8.68 7.04 -25.95
CA GLN A 597 -9.00 8.13 -25.04
C GLN A 597 -8.43 7.84 -23.66
N ILE A 598 -7.80 8.84 -23.04
CA ILE A 598 -7.42 8.81 -21.63
C ILE A 598 -8.07 10.00 -20.95
N LYS A 599 -8.75 9.81 -19.82
CA LYS A 599 -9.43 10.91 -19.13
C LYS A 599 -9.47 10.77 -17.62
N ASN A 600 -9.65 11.90 -16.93
CA ASN A 600 -9.89 11.99 -15.49
C ASN A 600 -8.84 11.25 -14.64
N ILE A 601 -7.56 11.47 -14.89
CA ILE A 601 -6.49 10.76 -14.16
C ILE A 601 -5.40 11.69 -13.71
N THR A 602 -4.88 11.40 -12.52
CA THR A 602 -3.73 12.08 -11.95
C THR A 602 -2.55 11.12 -11.79
N ILE A 603 -1.39 11.50 -12.31
CA ILE A 603 -0.11 10.83 -12.08
C ILE A 603 0.69 11.66 -11.09
N ASP A 604 1.08 11.09 -9.94
CA ASP A 604 1.77 11.80 -8.87
C ASP A 604 3.06 11.09 -8.42
N GLY A 605 4.22 11.65 -8.73
CA GLY A 605 5.50 11.00 -8.46
C GLY A 605 5.83 9.99 -9.56
N PHE A 606 6.36 10.49 -10.68
CA PHE A 606 6.84 9.65 -11.79
C PHE A 606 8.35 9.82 -11.93
N GLU A 607 9.09 8.72 -11.80
CA GLU A 607 10.54 8.71 -11.97
C GLU A 607 10.97 7.69 -13.03
N VAL A 608 11.97 8.06 -13.83
CA VAL A 608 12.58 7.16 -14.81
C VAL A 608 14.05 6.96 -14.45
N THR A 609 14.49 5.71 -14.44
CA THR A 609 15.88 5.33 -14.14
C THR A 609 16.41 4.31 -15.14
N GLY A 610 17.69 3.93 -15.02
CA GLY A 610 18.29 2.87 -15.83
C GLY A 610 18.19 3.12 -17.33
N ASN A 611 17.93 2.06 -18.09
CA ASN A 611 17.75 2.14 -19.54
C ASN A 611 16.50 2.95 -19.93
N GLY A 612 15.47 2.95 -19.07
CA GLY A 612 14.27 3.74 -19.28
C GLY A 612 14.59 5.24 -19.41
N ALA A 613 15.58 5.74 -18.66
CA ALA A 613 15.94 7.15 -18.68
C ALA A 613 16.46 7.57 -20.06
N ASP A 614 17.13 6.66 -20.75
CA ASP A 614 17.70 6.87 -22.08
C ASP A 614 16.65 6.71 -23.20
N ALA A 615 15.38 6.48 -22.84
CA ALA A 615 14.32 6.36 -23.82
C ALA A 615 14.15 7.67 -24.61
N LYS A 616 13.94 7.48 -25.91
CA LYS A 616 13.56 8.54 -26.84
C LYS A 616 12.27 9.22 -26.40
N TRP A 617 11.15 8.50 -26.33
CA TRP A 617 9.83 9.10 -26.06
C TRP A 617 9.40 8.86 -24.62
N SER A 618 9.48 9.90 -23.80
CA SER A 618 9.20 9.79 -22.36
C SER A 618 8.16 10.81 -21.93
N GLY A 619 7.11 10.34 -21.26
CA GLY A 619 6.14 11.20 -20.57
C GLY A 619 5.43 10.45 -19.45
N ALA A 620 5.12 11.13 -18.35
CA ALA A 620 4.59 10.47 -17.16
C ALA A 620 3.31 9.67 -17.45
N LEU A 621 2.41 10.23 -18.27
CA LEU A 621 1.20 9.55 -18.72
C LEU A 621 1.45 8.73 -19.98
N VAL A 622 1.95 9.36 -21.05
CA VAL A 622 2.12 8.70 -22.36
C VAL A 622 3.51 8.90 -22.93
N GLY A 623 4.19 7.81 -23.29
CA GLY A 623 5.42 7.89 -24.09
C GLY A 623 5.12 8.32 -25.53
N TYR A 624 4.34 7.51 -26.26
CA TYR A 624 4.01 7.70 -27.67
C TYR A 624 2.50 7.81 -27.95
N SER A 625 2.07 8.94 -28.48
CA SER A 625 0.70 9.15 -28.94
C SER A 625 0.58 8.98 -30.45
N TYR A 626 -0.26 8.03 -30.92
CA TYR A 626 -0.42 7.74 -32.34
C TYR A 626 -1.88 7.70 -32.80
N GLY A 627 -2.15 8.38 -33.90
CA GLY A 627 -3.48 8.48 -34.48
C GLY A 627 -4.36 9.54 -33.79
N THR A 628 -5.66 9.48 -34.07
CA THR A 628 -6.65 10.32 -33.39
C THR A 628 -6.77 9.91 -31.94
N THR A 629 -6.32 10.75 -31.00
CA THR A 629 -6.41 10.47 -29.57
C THR A 629 -6.91 11.68 -28.81
N SER A 630 -7.57 11.45 -27.66
CA SER A 630 -8.02 12.52 -26.78
C SER A 630 -7.55 12.31 -25.35
N TYR A 631 -7.11 13.39 -24.74
CA TYR A 631 -6.69 13.48 -23.35
C TYR A 631 -7.57 14.54 -22.67
N GLU A 632 -8.36 14.15 -21.67
CA GLU A 632 -9.28 15.06 -20.98
C GLU A 632 -9.08 14.99 -19.46
N ASN A 633 -8.81 16.12 -18.82
CA ASN A 633 -8.64 16.18 -17.36
C ASN A 633 -7.54 15.20 -16.87
N CYS A 634 -6.38 15.24 -17.55
CA CYS A 634 -5.23 14.40 -17.27
C CYS A 634 -4.10 15.24 -16.68
N HIS A 635 -3.59 14.87 -15.51
CA HIS A 635 -2.65 15.67 -14.75
C HIS A 635 -1.40 14.88 -14.41
N ALA A 636 -0.23 15.49 -14.59
CA ALA A 636 1.04 14.98 -14.07
C ALA A 636 1.61 15.94 -13.02
N LYS A 637 2.00 15.41 -11.87
CA LYS A 637 2.66 16.15 -10.80
C LYS A 637 3.86 15.39 -10.28
N ASN A 638 4.88 16.13 -9.85
CA ASN A 638 6.12 15.58 -9.28
C ASN A 638 6.79 14.59 -10.25
N VAL A 639 7.10 15.07 -11.45
CA VAL A 639 7.71 14.26 -12.53
C VAL A 639 9.21 14.50 -12.55
N LYS A 640 10.00 13.42 -12.60
CA LYS A 640 11.46 13.48 -12.72
C LYS A 640 11.94 12.52 -13.82
N ILE A 641 12.50 13.08 -14.89
CA ILE A 641 13.05 12.33 -16.02
C ILE A 641 14.45 12.86 -16.29
N GLU A 642 15.50 12.13 -15.89
CA GLU A 642 16.88 12.60 -16.03
C GLU A 642 17.74 11.54 -16.72
N SER A 643 18.35 11.91 -17.85
CA SER A 643 19.28 11.06 -18.59
C SER A 643 20.52 11.81 -19.03
N ASN A 644 21.63 11.09 -19.08
CA ASN A 644 22.89 11.56 -19.67
C ASN A 644 23.11 11.06 -21.10
N SER A 645 22.18 10.30 -21.69
CA SER A 645 22.31 9.77 -23.05
C SER A 645 22.03 10.82 -24.12
N ALA A 646 22.80 10.79 -25.21
CA ALA A 646 22.52 11.59 -26.40
C ALA A 646 21.19 11.20 -27.08
N ASP A 647 20.68 10.00 -26.80
CA ASP A 647 19.47 9.41 -27.39
C ASP A 647 18.17 9.69 -26.61
N ALA A 648 18.26 10.35 -25.45
CA ALA A 648 17.10 10.77 -24.66
C ALA A 648 16.47 12.08 -25.20
N TYR A 649 15.63 12.00 -26.24
CA TYR A 649 15.03 13.18 -26.90
C TYR A 649 13.55 13.02 -27.28
N ARG A 650 12.75 14.09 -27.16
CA ARG A 650 11.26 14.12 -27.21
C ARG A 650 10.62 13.68 -25.89
N ILE A 651 10.97 14.44 -24.85
CA ILE A 651 10.56 14.18 -23.47
C ILE A 651 9.55 15.26 -23.05
N GLY A 652 8.41 14.84 -22.54
CA GLY A 652 7.35 15.72 -22.02
C GLY A 652 7.04 15.41 -20.56
N GLY A 653 6.57 16.39 -19.79
CA GLY A 653 6.08 16.11 -18.44
C GLY A 653 4.85 15.19 -18.43
N LEU A 654 3.93 15.38 -19.38
CA LEU A 654 2.73 14.56 -19.53
C LEU A 654 2.85 13.57 -20.70
N ILE A 655 3.23 14.05 -21.89
CA ILE A 655 3.32 13.23 -23.12
C ILE A 655 4.68 13.42 -23.78
N GLY A 656 5.40 12.32 -24.07
CA GLY A 656 6.69 12.39 -24.77
C GLY A 656 6.56 12.86 -26.22
N PHE A 657 5.91 12.04 -27.05
CA PHE A 657 5.83 12.29 -28.49
C PHE A 657 4.43 12.08 -29.06
N ILE A 658 3.89 13.09 -29.75
CA ILE A 658 2.68 13.02 -30.57
C ILE A 658 3.08 12.83 -32.03
N GLY A 659 2.85 11.62 -32.54
CA GLY A 659 3.44 11.09 -33.78
C GLY A 659 2.75 11.41 -35.11
N LYS A 660 3.51 11.11 -36.18
CA LYS A 660 3.14 11.35 -37.58
C LYS A 660 1.92 10.54 -38.01
N MET A 661 0.87 11.27 -38.35
CA MET A 661 -0.38 10.78 -38.94
C MET A 661 -0.38 10.99 -40.47
N SER A 662 -1.05 10.09 -41.19
CA SER A 662 -1.26 10.17 -42.64
C SER A 662 -2.51 11.00 -42.97
N GLY A 663 -2.67 11.43 -44.23
CA GLY A 663 -3.61 12.47 -44.66
C GLY A 663 -5.12 12.21 -44.47
N THR A 664 -5.52 11.13 -43.79
CA THR A 664 -6.92 10.79 -43.44
C THR A 664 -7.21 10.85 -41.94
N ASP A 665 -6.21 11.08 -41.10
CA ASP A 665 -6.33 10.95 -39.64
C ASP A 665 -6.88 12.24 -38.99
N LYS A 666 -7.77 12.09 -37.98
CA LYS A 666 -8.39 13.22 -37.24
C LYS A 666 -7.49 13.74 -36.11
N ALA A 667 -7.74 14.96 -35.65
CA ALA A 667 -6.91 15.69 -34.68
C ALA A 667 -6.62 14.96 -33.34
N VAL A 668 -5.51 15.34 -32.68
CA VAL A 668 -5.26 14.98 -31.27
C VAL A 668 -5.67 16.16 -30.39
N THR A 669 -6.39 15.87 -29.31
CA THR A 669 -6.95 16.91 -28.42
C THR A 669 -6.49 16.70 -26.98
N LEU A 670 -5.97 17.75 -26.36
CA LEU A 670 -5.76 17.84 -24.91
C LEU A 670 -6.74 18.89 -24.38
N LYS A 671 -7.50 18.55 -23.33
CA LYS A 671 -8.50 19.44 -22.72
C LYS A 671 -8.40 19.36 -21.20
N GLY A 672 -8.15 20.49 -20.53
CA GLY A 672 -8.05 20.50 -19.06
C GLY A 672 -6.84 19.70 -18.54
N CYS A 673 -5.80 19.49 -19.35
CA CYS A 673 -4.63 18.72 -18.94
C CYS A 673 -3.59 19.60 -18.26
N SER A 674 -2.80 19.06 -17.34
CA SER A 674 -1.72 19.84 -16.73
C SER A 674 -0.46 19.05 -16.42
N ALA A 675 0.66 19.75 -16.30
CA ALA A 675 1.91 19.22 -15.78
C ALA A 675 2.52 20.19 -14.76
N SER A 676 2.80 19.74 -13.54
CA SER A 676 3.33 20.60 -12.47
C SER A 676 4.50 19.94 -11.72
N ASN A 677 5.42 20.75 -11.21
CA ASN A 677 6.63 20.26 -10.52
C ASN A 677 7.39 19.23 -11.39
N VAL A 678 7.70 19.61 -12.63
CA VAL A 678 8.36 18.74 -13.61
C VAL A 678 9.85 19.07 -13.64
N THR A 679 10.70 18.06 -13.48
CA THR A 679 12.15 18.16 -13.67
C THR A 679 12.57 17.22 -14.79
N ILE A 680 13.08 17.77 -15.88
CA ILE A 680 13.56 17.00 -17.03
C ILE A 680 15.02 17.37 -17.36
N LYS A 681 15.88 16.36 -17.47
CA LYS A 681 17.23 16.46 -18.04
C LYS A 681 17.35 15.49 -19.22
N GLY A 682 17.57 16.00 -20.42
CA GLY A 682 17.62 15.19 -21.65
C GLY A 682 18.48 15.81 -22.74
N SER A 683 18.43 15.23 -23.94
CA SER A 683 19.25 15.63 -25.09
C SER A 683 18.64 16.82 -25.84
N PHE A 684 17.49 16.65 -26.51
CA PHE A 684 16.78 17.73 -27.23
C PHE A 684 15.27 17.46 -27.35
N SER A 685 14.50 18.45 -27.83
CA SER A 685 13.03 18.39 -27.95
C SER A 685 12.33 18.10 -26.61
N ILE A 686 12.51 19.01 -25.65
CA ILE A 686 12.02 18.82 -24.27
C ILE A 686 10.89 19.81 -23.97
N GLY A 687 9.75 19.29 -23.53
CA GLY A 687 8.54 20.04 -23.19
C GLY A 687 8.11 19.85 -21.74
N GLY A 688 7.61 20.90 -21.09
CA GLY A 688 6.98 20.72 -19.77
C GLY A 688 5.65 19.98 -19.82
N LEU A 689 4.84 20.17 -20.89
CA LEU A 689 3.61 19.39 -21.13
C LEU A 689 3.86 18.27 -22.14
N VAL A 690 4.30 18.63 -23.35
CA VAL A 690 4.50 17.70 -24.47
C VAL A 690 5.90 17.85 -25.05
N GLY A 691 6.64 16.76 -25.19
CA GLY A 691 8.00 16.80 -25.75
C GLY A 691 8.01 17.22 -27.23
N THR A 692 7.26 16.52 -28.08
CA THR A 692 7.21 16.84 -29.52
C THR A 692 5.87 16.55 -30.17
N VAL A 693 5.50 17.39 -31.14
CA VAL A 693 4.34 17.23 -31.99
C VAL A 693 4.77 17.12 -33.45
N GLN A 694 4.41 16.04 -34.13
CA GLN A 694 4.76 15.81 -35.55
C GLN A 694 3.58 15.29 -36.37
N GLY A 695 3.58 15.57 -37.69
CA GLY A 695 2.60 15.00 -38.64
C GLY A 695 1.93 16.01 -39.57
N SER A 696 0.78 15.66 -40.15
CA SER A 696 0.00 16.55 -41.03
C SER A 696 -1.40 16.89 -40.52
N ALA A 697 -1.84 16.28 -39.42
CA ALA A 697 -3.17 16.49 -38.85
C ALA A 697 -3.16 17.56 -37.76
N ASP A 698 -4.32 18.17 -37.53
CA ASP A 698 -4.44 19.24 -36.54
C ASP A 698 -4.27 18.74 -35.10
N ARG A 699 -3.90 19.66 -34.21
CA ARG A 699 -3.72 19.44 -32.78
C ARG A 699 -4.40 20.54 -32.01
N THR A 700 -5.07 20.20 -30.92
CA THR A 700 -5.80 21.17 -30.10
C THR A 700 -5.41 21.03 -28.64
N PHE A 701 -5.05 22.14 -28.03
CA PHE A 701 -4.73 22.26 -26.61
C PHE A 701 -5.70 23.27 -26.03
N ASN A 702 -6.60 22.81 -25.17
CA ASN A 702 -7.63 23.62 -24.55
C ASN A 702 -7.48 23.63 -23.03
N ASN A 703 -7.45 24.80 -22.41
CA ASN A 703 -7.36 24.94 -20.95
C ASN A 703 -6.26 24.04 -20.35
N CYS A 704 -5.05 24.07 -20.91
CA CYS A 704 -3.93 23.24 -20.48
C CYS A 704 -2.89 24.06 -19.72
N ASP A 705 -2.44 23.57 -18.58
CA ASP A 705 -1.61 24.34 -17.65
C ASP A 705 -0.25 23.68 -17.39
N VAL A 706 0.81 24.48 -17.34
CA VAL A 706 2.11 24.05 -16.84
C VAL A 706 2.64 24.98 -15.76
N ASP A 707 3.09 24.40 -14.64
CA ASP A 707 3.56 25.14 -13.46
C ASP A 707 4.84 24.53 -12.89
N ASN A 708 5.78 25.38 -12.45
CA ASN A 708 7.06 24.97 -11.87
C ASN A 708 7.81 23.92 -12.73
N ILE A 709 8.21 24.31 -13.94
CA ILE A 709 8.89 23.45 -14.90
C ILE A 709 10.39 23.75 -14.90
N LYS A 710 11.20 22.72 -14.60
CA LYS A 710 12.66 22.74 -14.60
C LYS A 710 13.18 21.86 -15.73
N LEU A 711 13.77 22.48 -16.75
CA LEU A 711 14.38 21.76 -17.87
C LEU A 711 15.89 21.97 -17.88
N SER A 712 16.64 20.95 -18.28
CA SER A 712 18.09 21.03 -18.47
C SER A 712 18.56 20.13 -19.61
N VAL A 713 19.67 20.52 -20.23
CA VAL A 713 20.32 19.74 -21.28
C VAL A 713 21.42 18.86 -20.67
N ASN A 714 21.47 17.61 -21.08
CA ASN A 714 22.47 16.67 -20.60
C ASN A 714 23.84 16.86 -21.24
N GLU A 715 24.87 16.26 -20.65
CA GLU A 715 26.26 16.53 -21.00
C GLU A 715 26.68 16.06 -22.38
N ASN A 716 26.03 15.01 -22.89
CA ASN A 716 26.33 14.42 -24.18
C ASN A 716 25.42 14.95 -25.30
N SER A 717 24.56 15.92 -24.99
CA SER A 717 23.66 16.51 -25.96
C SER A 717 24.41 17.34 -27.00
N SER A 718 24.06 17.15 -28.26
CA SER A 718 24.51 18.01 -29.36
C SER A 718 23.98 19.44 -29.23
N ALA A 719 22.93 19.68 -28.46
CA ALA A 719 22.38 21.02 -28.25
C ALA A 719 23.36 21.98 -27.54
N LYS A 720 24.30 21.45 -26.74
CA LYS A 720 25.30 22.26 -26.02
C LYS A 720 26.26 23.05 -26.91
N TYR A 721 26.43 22.63 -28.16
CA TYR A 721 27.43 23.21 -29.07
C TYR A 721 26.84 24.18 -30.10
N GLY A 722 25.55 24.52 -29.98
CA GLY A 722 24.83 25.32 -30.97
C GLY A 722 24.65 24.58 -32.31
N ALA A 723 23.84 25.15 -33.22
CA ALA A 723 23.46 24.51 -34.48
C ALA A 723 24.62 24.23 -35.47
N PHE A 724 25.87 24.63 -35.16
CA PHE A 724 26.94 24.80 -36.15
C PHE A 724 28.35 24.29 -35.76
N SER A 725 28.51 23.46 -34.71
CA SER A 725 29.86 23.02 -34.30
C SER A 725 30.50 21.96 -35.22
N SER A 726 31.82 22.01 -35.34
CA SER A 726 32.64 21.27 -36.31
C SER A 726 32.92 19.79 -36.00
N ASP A 727 32.46 19.28 -34.85
CA ASP A 727 32.84 17.94 -34.37
C ASP A 727 31.78 16.86 -34.66
N PHE A 728 30.74 17.15 -35.44
CA PHE A 728 29.65 16.20 -35.69
C PHE A 728 29.28 16.03 -37.18
N TYR A 729 29.48 14.83 -37.72
CA TYR A 729 29.06 14.41 -39.06
C TYR A 729 27.72 13.64 -38.96
N GLY A 730 26.63 14.38 -38.71
CA GLY A 730 25.25 13.88 -38.68
C GLY A 730 24.28 14.87 -39.36
N PRO A 731 23.12 14.45 -39.86
CA PRO A 731 22.30 15.27 -40.74
C PRO A 731 21.72 16.50 -40.01
N LYS A 732 22.12 17.69 -40.47
CA LYS A 732 21.40 18.98 -40.45
C LYS A 732 20.52 19.30 -39.20
N VAL A 733 20.91 20.37 -38.48
CA VAL A 733 20.05 21.35 -37.72
C VAL A 733 19.38 20.96 -36.37
N TRP A 734 19.81 19.95 -35.62
CA TRP A 734 19.11 19.54 -34.38
C TRP A 734 19.70 20.09 -33.08
N SER A 735 19.57 21.40 -32.85
CA SER A 735 19.99 22.05 -31.60
C SER A 735 18.81 22.73 -30.88
N GLY A 736 18.66 22.45 -29.58
CA GLY A 736 18.09 23.38 -28.59
C GLY A 736 16.58 23.41 -28.34
N TYR A 737 15.74 22.59 -28.99
CA TYR A 737 14.27 22.74 -28.87
C TYR A 737 13.73 22.46 -27.46
N MET A 738 13.58 23.52 -26.65
CA MET A 738 13.10 23.44 -25.27
C MET A 738 12.02 24.48 -25.00
N SER A 739 10.90 24.05 -24.43
CA SER A 739 9.82 24.93 -24.00
C SER A 739 9.15 24.36 -22.76
N LYS A 740 8.66 25.24 -21.89
CA LYS A 740 7.86 24.80 -20.74
C LYS A 740 6.50 24.21 -21.15
N PHE A 741 6.04 24.43 -22.38
CA PHE A 741 4.78 23.88 -22.88
C PHE A 741 5.01 22.75 -23.90
N ILE A 742 5.35 23.08 -25.17
CA ILE A 742 5.62 22.09 -26.23
C ILE A 742 7.07 22.20 -26.70
N GLY A 743 7.88 21.16 -26.50
CA GLY A 743 9.30 21.19 -26.82
C GLY A 743 9.61 21.45 -28.29
N ASP A 744 8.98 20.70 -29.21
CA ASP A 744 9.20 20.80 -30.67
C ASP A 744 7.90 20.60 -31.46
N ILE A 745 7.72 21.34 -32.56
CA ILE A 745 6.60 21.20 -33.50
C ILE A 745 7.13 21.04 -34.93
N ASN A 746 6.99 19.83 -35.45
CA ASN A 746 7.30 19.46 -36.83
C ASN A 746 6.02 19.01 -37.56
N LEU A 747 5.08 19.94 -37.71
CA LEU A 747 3.74 19.69 -38.22
C LEU A 747 3.55 20.35 -39.60
N VAL A 748 2.74 19.78 -40.50
CA VAL A 748 2.27 20.46 -41.73
C VAL A 748 0.84 21.01 -41.56
N GLY A 749 0.06 20.46 -40.63
CA GLY A 749 -1.27 20.93 -40.22
C GLY A 749 -1.23 22.09 -39.21
N THR A 750 -2.31 22.24 -38.45
CA THR A 750 -2.50 23.35 -37.50
C THR A 750 -2.39 22.90 -36.04
N VAL A 751 -1.57 23.57 -35.24
CA VAL A 751 -1.65 23.48 -33.77
C VAL A 751 -2.49 24.64 -33.25
N THR A 752 -3.59 24.35 -32.60
CA THR A 752 -4.46 25.34 -31.94
C THR A 752 -4.25 25.27 -30.44
N ILE A 753 -3.89 26.39 -29.83
CA ILE A 753 -3.79 26.56 -28.38
C ILE A 753 -4.76 27.66 -28.00
N ASP A 754 -5.76 27.33 -27.18
CA ASP A 754 -6.78 28.31 -26.77
C ASP A 754 -6.22 29.35 -25.80
N SER A 755 -7.03 30.36 -25.51
CA SER A 755 -6.69 31.47 -24.61
C SER A 755 -6.67 31.08 -23.13
N ASP A 756 -7.11 29.88 -22.77
CA ASP A 756 -7.25 29.41 -21.40
C ASP A 756 -6.06 28.56 -20.94
N CYS A 757 -5.16 28.16 -21.86
CA CYS A 757 -3.91 27.52 -21.47
C CYS A 757 -3.00 28.46 -20.66
N SER A 758 -2.11 27.93 -19.84
CA SER A 758 -1.14 28.73 -19.08
C SER A 758 0.25 28.11 -19.07
N VAL A 759 1.27 28.97 -19.02
CA VAL A 759 2.68 28.58 -19.02
C VAL A 759 3.43 29.28 -17.90
N ASP A 760 4.20 28.52 -17.13
CA ASP A 760 5.15 28.97 -16.10
C ASP A 760 6.10 30.08 -16.60
N VAL A 761 6.73 30.81 -15.67
CA VAL A 761 7.59 31.99 -15.95
C VAL A 761 8.67 31.68 -16.99
N SER A 762 9.14 32.70 -17.71
CA SER A 762 10.22 32.56 -18.70
C SER A 762 11.46 31.88 -18.12
N PHE A 763 12.24 31.21 -18.98
CA PHE A 763 13.57 30.72 -18.63
C PHE A 763 14.48 31.88 -18.22
N THR A 764 15.39 31.65 -17.27
CA THR A 764 16.45 32.62 -16.97
C THR A 764 17.48 32.66 -18.09
N GLU A 765 18.25 33.74 -18.19
CA GLU A 765 19.35 33.85 -19.14
C GLU A 765 20.38 32.70 -18.97
N GLU A 766 20.59 32.27 -17.72
CA GLU A 766 21.44 31.12 -17.40
C GLU A 766 20.86 29.81 -17.94
N ASN A 767 19.55 29.59 -17.80
CA ASN A 767 18.88 28.43 -18.39
C ASN A 767 19.04 28.43 -19.92
N LEU A 768 18.78 29.57 -20.56
CA LEU A 768 18.89 29.71 -22.01
C LEU A 768 20.31 29.42 -22.53
N LYS A 769 21.33 29.99 -21.88
CA LYS A 769 22.74 29.68 -22.17
C LYS A 769 23.04 28.19 -22.03
N SER A 770 22.50 27.55 -20.98
CA SER A 770 22.70 26.12 -20.74
C SER A 770 22.07 25.23 -21.82
N PHE A 771 21.08 25.75 -22.56
CA PHE A 771 20.42 25.03 -23.65
C PHE A 771 21.10 25.25 -25.02
N GLY A 772 22.15 26.07 -25.09
CA GLY A 772 22.83 26.46 -26.33
C GLY A 772 22.30 27.76 -26.96
N TYR A 773 21.34 28.44 -26.32
CA TYR A 773 20.91 29.79 -26.72
C TYR A 773 21.90 30.82 -26.17
N GLY A 774 22.85 31.24 -27.00
CA GLY A 774 23.96 32.13 -26.64
C GLY A 774 24.08 33.33 -27.58
N ASP A 775 25.13 34.14 -27.41
CA ASP A 775 25.50 35.09 -28.45
C ASP A 775 25.98 34.32 -29.67
N ILE A 776 25.42 34.63 -30.84
CA ILE A 776 25.75 34.01 -32.12
C ILE A 776 27.22 34.22 -32.48
N ALA A 777 27.86 35.24 -31.89
CA ALA A 777 29.28 35.55 -32.01
C ALA A 777 30.19 34.52 -31.30
N ASP A 778 29.67 33.80 -30.31
CA ASP A 778 30.42 32.80 -29.54
C ASP A 778 30.36 31.39 -30.16
N TYR A 779 29.62 31.23 -31.26
CA TYR A 779 29.50 29.95 -31.96
C TYR A 779 30.79 29.57 -32.68
N THR A 780 31.20 28.30 -32.56
CA THR A 780 32.41 27.78 -33.21
C THR A 780 32.08 27.28 -34.61
N TYR A 781 32.70 27.86 -35.64
CA TYR A 781 32.50 27.48 -37.05
C TYR A 781 33.61 26.55 -37.54
N ALA A 782 33.34 25.75 -38.58
CA ALA A 782 34.37 24.94 -39.22
C ALA A 782 35.56 25.80 -39.65
N LYS A 783 36.79 25.28 -39.45
CA LYS A 783 38.06 26.02 -39.64
C LYS A 783 38.25 26.56 -41.06
N ASP A 784 37.52 26.01 -42.02
CA ASP A 784 37.53 26.30 -43.46
C ASP A 784 36.19 26.86 -43.98
N ALA A 785 35.22 27.18 -43.11
CA ALA A 785 33.96 27.78 -43.52
C ALA A 785 34.20 29.14 -44.18
N SER A 786 33.66 29.35 -45.38
CA SER A 786 33.72 30.66 -46.04
C SER A 786 32.89 31.68 -45.28
N GLN A 787 33.23 32.96 -45.40
CA GLN A 787 32.46 34.04 -44.77
C GLN A 787 30.98 34.05 -45.22
N GLU A 788 30.69 33.57 -46.43
CA GLU A 788 29.32 33.40 -46.93
C GLU A 788 28.56 32.30 -46.18
N VAL A 789 29.22 31.18 -45.87
CA VAL A 789 28.63 30.09 -45.07
C VAL A 789 28.37 30.55 -43.63
N ILE A 790 29.31 31.29 -43.04
CA ILE A 790 29.15 31.89 -41.71
C ILE A 790 27.99 32.90 -41.72
N ASN A 791 27.92 33.80 -42.70
CA ASN A 791 26.84 34.78 -42.78
C ASN A 791 25.46 34.15 -43.04
N ALA A 792 25.40 33.06 -43.82
CA ALA A 792 24.19 32.28 -44.03
C ALA A 792 23.76 31.54 -42.75
N ALA A 793 24.72 30.94 -42.02
CA ALA A 793 24.50 30.31 -40.73
C ALA A 793 24.01 31.32 -39.67
N VAL A 794 24.65 32.49 -39.57
CA VAL A 794 24.25 33.60 -38.69
C VAL A 794 22.86 34.14 -39.05
N SER A 795 22.55 34.25 -40.35
CA SER A 795 21.21 34.67 -40.81
C SER A 795 20.14 33.63 -40.45
N ALA A 796 20.47 32.34 -40.51
CA ALA A 796 19.60 31.24 -40.09
C ALA A 796 19.51 31.10 -38.56
N ALA A 797 20.54 31.49 -37.81
CA ALA A 797 20.56 31.41 -36.34
C ALA A 797 19.89 32.61 -35.64
N LYS A 798 19.34 33.59 -36.37
CA LYS A 798 18.47 34.63 -35.77
C LYS A 798 17.33 34.05 -34.94
N HIS A 799 16.87 32.84 -35.24
CA HIS A 799 15.86 32.11 -34.48
C HIS A 799 16.34 31.59 -33.10
N TYR A 800 17.62 31.78 -32.73
CA TYR A 800 18.24 31.17 -31.55
C TYR A 800 19.07 32.16 -30.70
N SER A 801 18.90 33.48 -30.90
CA SER A 801 19.67 34.52 -30.19
C SER A 801 19.05 34.89 -28.83
N LEU A 802 19.89 35.14 -27.82
CA LEU A 802 19.49 35.71 -26.53
C LEU A 802 18.78 37.07 -26.65
N ALA A 803 18.99 37.82 -27.74
CA ALA A 803 18.39 39.14 -27.95
C ALA A 803 16.86 39.09 -28.06
N ASP A 804 16.30 37.96 -28.50
CA ASP A 804 14.86 37.74 -28.67
C ASP A 804 14.23 36.95 -27.51
N ALA A 805 15.03 36.48 -26.54
CA ALA A 805 14.65 35.56 -25.48
C ALA A 805 14.02 36.20 -24.22
N THR A 806 13.50 37.42 -24.33
CA THR A 806 12.96 38.20 -23.19
C THR A 806 11.53 37.80 -22.77
N SER A 807 10.93 36.78 -23.41
CA SER A 807 9.52 36.38 -23.29
C SER A 807 9.35 34.86 -23.10
N PRO A 808 8.26 34.37 -22.46
CA PRO A 808 8.00 32.94 -22.28
C PRO A 808 7.85 32.19 -23.62
N PHE A 809 8.32 30.93 -23.67
CA PHE A 809 8.38 30.11 -24.88
C PHE A 809 7.23 29.10 -24.91
N ILE A 810 6.39 29.08 -25.96
CA ILE A 810 5.26 28.15 -26.07
C ILE A 810 5.56 26.98 -27.02
N PRO A 811 6.15 27.21 -28.20
CA PRO A 811 6.96 26.19 -28.87
C PRO A 811 8.37 26.68 -29.22
N ALA A 812 9.37 25.78 -29.17
CA ALA A 812 10.75 26.15 -29.47
C ALA A 812 11.05 26.30 -30.98
N GLN A 813 10.29 25.61 -31.87
CA GLN A 813 10.41 25.74 -33.32
C GLN A 813 9.17 25.21 -34.06
N VAL A 814 8.92 25.71 -35.28
CA VAL A 814 7.90 25.23 -36.21
C VAL A 814 8.49 25.01 -37.60
N ASP A 815 8.75 23.75 -37.95
CA ASP A 815 9.40 23.38 -39.23
C ASP A 815 8.43 23.22 -40.43
N GLY A 816 7.14 23.53 -40.23
CA GLY A 816 6.06 23.52 -41.21
C GLY A 816 4.71 23.93 -40.60
N GLY A 817 3.65 24.05 -41.41
CA GLY A 817 2.28 24.21 -40.91
C GLY A 817 1.97 25.60 -40.30
N THR A 818 0.93 25.64 -39.46
CA THR A 818 0.49 26.87 -38.76
C THR A 818 0.27 26.62 -37.28
N ILE A 819 0.52 27.63 -36.45
CA ILE A 819 0.14 27.61 -35.04
C ILE A 819 -0.81 28.76 -34.80
N THR A 820 -1.97 28.47 -34.23
CA THR A 820 -2.92 29.47 -33.78
C THR A 820 -2.94 29.50 -32.26
N VAL A 821 -2.50 30.61 -31.68
CA VAL A 821 -2.58 30.87 -30.23
C VAL A 821 -3.48 32.06 -30.01
N ASN A 822 -4.56 31.91 -29.23
CA ASN A 822 -5.51 33.01 -28.96
C ASN A 822 -5.92 33.78 -30.23
N SER A 823 -6.37 33.07 -31.27
CA SER A 823 -6.75 33.64 -32.58
C SER A 823 -5.63 34.33 -33.38
N THR A 824 -4.38 34.31 -32.90
CA THR A 824 -3.21 34.78 -33.62
C THR A 824 -2.54 33.61 -34.33
N THR A 825 -2.56 33.61 -35.67
CA THR A 825 -1.94 32.57 -36.48
C THR A 825 -0.51 32.94 -36.88
N LEU A 826 0.43 32.05 -36.59
CA LEU A 826 1.82 32.11 -37.02
C LEU A 826 2.09 31.08 -38.12
N VAL A 827 3.02 31.42 -39.02
CA VAL A 827 3.43 30.60 -40.18
C VAL A 827 4.92 30.32 -40.16
N LYS A 828 5.34 29.24 -40.85
CA LYS A 828 6.74 28.81 -41.01
C LYS A 828 7.71 29.98 -41.25
N GLY A 829 8.83 30.00 -40.51
CA GLY A 829 9.90 31.00 -40.65
C GLY A 829 9.68 32.31 -39.88
N THR A 830 8.57 32.44 -39.14
CA THR A 830 8.37 33.54 -38.17
C THR A 830 9.12 33.22 -36.87
N ASP A 831 9.67 34.22 -36.19
CA ASP A 831 10.34 34.01 -34.89
C ASP A 831 9.28 33.78 -33.79
N TYR A 832 9.25 32.58 -33.21
CA TYR A 832 8.20 32.12 -32.28
C TYR A 832 8.42 32.58 -30.84
N ASN A 833 9.47 33.38 -30.60
CA ASN A 833 9.87 34.01 -29.33
C ASN A 833 8.87 35.10 -28.83
N ARG A 834 7.62 35.09 -29.29
CA ARG A 834 6.71 36.25 -29.20
C ARG A 834 5.38 36.03 -28.52
N PHE A 835 5.14 34.89 -27.86
CA PHE A 835 3.97 34.76 -27.00
C PHE A 835 4.32 35.00 -25.55
N ILE A 836 4.33 36.29 -25.19
CA ILE A 836 4.08 36.69 -23.81
C ILE A 836 2.59 36.43 -23.58
N LEU A 837 2.31 35.39 -22.80
CA LEU A 837 1.05 35.12 -22.12
C LEU A 837 -0.11 34.59 -22.98
N ILE A 838 -0.39 33.29 -22.78
CA ILE A 838 -1.76 32.78 -22.89
C ILE A 838 -2.46 33.14 -21.58
N LYS A 839 -3.66 33.73 -21.77
CA LYS A 839 -4.48 34.51 -20.85
C LYS A 839 -3.88 35.89 -20.59
N ASP A 840 -4.69 36.93 -20.75
CA ASP A 840 -4.36 38.34 -20.45
C ASP A 840 -4.16 38.45 -18.94
N THR A 841 -3.05 37.92 -18.47
CA THR A 841 -2.83 37.72 -17.05
C THR A 841 -2.11 38.92 -16.46
N TRP A 842 -2.47 39.22 -15.22
CA TRP A 842 -1.88 40.34 -14.52
C TRP A 842 -0.39 40.10 -14.27
N ASP A 843 0.43 41.12 -14.51
CA ASP A 843 1.86 41.12 -14.17
C ASP A 843 2.11 41.28 -12.65
N GLY A 844 1.05 41.58 -11.89
CA GLY A 844 1.10 41.85 -10.45
C GLY A 844 1.30 43.32 -10.09
N THR A 845 1.45 44.21 -11.08
CA THR A 845 1.82 45.61 -10.84
C THR A 845 1.05 46.65 -11.65
N THR A 846 0.68 46.32 -12.89
CA THR A 846 -0.01 47.20 -13.83
C THR A 846 -1.44 47.46 -13.37
N LYS A 847 -1.85 48.72 -13.35
CA LYS A 847 -3.20 49.15 -12.96
C LYS A 847 -3.73 50.14 -13.97
N THR A 848 -4.91 49.87 -14.51
CA THR A 848 -5.53 50.70 -15.56
C THR A 848 -6.92 51.09 -15.11
N GLN A 849 -7.28 52.37 -15.15
CA GLN A 849 -8.64 52.75 -14.78
C GLN A 849 -9.65 52.21 -15.81
N PRO A 850 -10.67 51.43 -15.41
CA PRO A 850 -11.71 50.97 -16.33
C PRO A 850 -12.60 52.12 -16.80
N GLN A 851 -13.12 51.99 -18.02
CA GLN A 851 -14.08 52.94 -18.56
C GLN A 851 -15.46 52.79 -17.91
N LYS A 852 -16.20 53.89 -17.77
CA LYS A 852 -17.58 53.89 -17.28
C LYS A 852 -18.57 53.95 -18.45
N GLU A 853 -19.57 53.08 -18.41
CA GLU A 853 -20.77 53.16 -19.26
C GLU A 853 -21.99 53.34 -18.35
N SER A 854 -22.75 54.42 -18.56
CA SER A 854 -23.90 54.76 -17.69
C SER A 854 -23.58 54.74 -16.19
N ASN A 855 -22.39 55.24 -15.82
CA ASN A 855 -21.84 55.25 -14.46
C ASN A 855 -21.52 53.86 -13.86
N VAL A 856 -21.43 52.82 -14.70
CA VAL A 856 -20.96 51.47 -14.31
C VAL A 856 -19.57 51.22 -14.91
N TYR A 857 -18.58 50.89 -14.09
CA TYR A 857 -17.26 50.48 -14.58
C TYR A 857 -17.37 49.19 -15.38
N GLN A 858 -16.85 49.19 -16.61
CA GLN A 858 -16.75 48.02 -17.47
C GLN A 858 -15.33 47.46 -17.36
N ILE A 859 -15.18 46.35 -16.65
CA ILE A 859 -13.88 45.71 -16.38
C ILE A 859 -13.63 44.67 -17.46
N LYS A 860 -12.66 44.92 -18.33
CA LYS A 860 -12.32 44.13 -19.52
C LYS A 860 -10.93 43.50 -19.44
N SER A 861 -10.19 43.70 -18.35
CA SER A 861 -8.84 43.18 -18.17
C SER A 861 -8.46 43.04 -16.69
N ALA A 862 -7.43 42.23 -16.41
CA ALA A 862 -6.94 42.02 -15.05
C ALA A 862 -6.32 43.30 -14.45
N ALA A 863 -5.66 44.12 -15.28
CA ALA A 863 -5.14 45.43 -14.87
C ALA A 863 -6.26 46.43 -14.51
N GLU A 864 -7.41 46.35 -15.18
CA GLU A 864 -8.60 47.14 -14.84
C GLU A 864 -9.23 46.71 -13.52
N LEU A 865 -9.27 45.41 -13.24
CA LEU A 865 -9.68 44.93 -11.94
C LEU A 865 -8.69 45.36 -10.84
N ALA A 866 -7.39 45.27 -11.12
CA ALA A 866 -6.31 45.63 -10.19
C ALA A 866 -6.28 47.12 -9.81
N TRP A 867 -6.90 47.99 -10.62
CA TRP A 867 -7.09 49.40 -10.30
C TRP A 867 -7.86 49.63 -8.98
N PHE A 868 -8.75 48.69 -8.63
CA PHE A 868 -9.56 48.76 -7.42
C PHE A 868 -8.90 48.17 -6.18
N GLN A 869 -7.66 47.68 -6.25
CA GLN A 869 -6.97 47.18 -5.06
C GLN A 869 -6.81 48.28 -4.00
N SER A 870 -6.89 47.89 -2.73
CA SER A 870 -6.67 48.82 -1.61
C SER A 870 -5.29 49.48 -1.70
N LYS A 871 -5.18 50.72 -1.21
CA LYS A 871 -3.91 51.45 -1.11
C LYS A 871 -3.14 51.17 0.19
N GLN A 872 -3.76 50.44 1.11
CA GLN A 872 -3.23 50.13 2.43
C GLN A 872 -3.66 48.72 2.83
N ALA A 873 -2.76 47.98 3.49
CA ALA A 873 -3.11 46.68 4.05
C ALA A 873 -4.03 46.85 5.27
N PRO A 874 -5.09 46.03 5.41
CA PRO A 874 -6.01 46.15 6.53
C PRO A 874 -5.36 45.69 7.83
N THR A 875 -5.56 46.48 8.89
CA THR A 875 -5.21 46.12 10.26
C THR A 875 -6.48 45.94 11.08
N SER A 876 -6.34 45.35 12.27
CA SER A 876 -7.49 45.18 13.19
C SER A 876 -8.19 46.49 13.52
N ALA A 877 -7.47 47.61 13.53
CA ALA A 877 -8.03 48.93 13.85
C ALA A 877 -8.75 49.60 12.66
N THR A 878 -8.34 49.28 11.43
CA THR A 878 -8.81 49.98 10.22
C THR A 878 -9.84 49.19 9.40
N ALA A 879 -10.02 47.90 9.67
CA ALA A 879 -10.90 47.00 8.93
C ALA A 879 -12.37 47.42 8.84
N ALA A 880 -12.88 48.23 9.77
CA ALA A 880 -14.25 48.73 9.73
C ALA A 880 -14.42 50.05 8.96
N SER A 881 -13.33 50.65 8.48
CA SER A 881 -13.32 51.97 7.86
C SER A 881 -12.22 52.10 6.80
N LEU A 882 -11.95 51.03 6.04
CA LEU A 882 -11.00 51.08 4.94
C LEU A 882 -11.51 52.05 3.86
N PRO A 883 -10.63 52.82 3.21
CA PRO A 883 -10.98 53.65 2.07
C PRO A 883 -11.64 52.82 0.98
N VAL A 884 -12.84 53.24 0.55
CA VAL A 884 -13.57 52.61 -0.54
C VAL A 884 -12.78 52.79 -1.83
N THR A 885 -12.57 51.69 -2.56
CA THR A 885 -11.89 51.69 -3.85
C THR A 885 -12.87 51.54 -5.01
N VAL A 886 -13.98 50.82 -4.80
CA VAL A 886 -15.09 50.69 -5.75
C VAL A 886 -16.16 51.73 -5.44
N ASP A 887 -16.03 52.91 -6.07
CA ASP A 887 -16.84 54.11 -5.76
C ASP A 887 -18.14 54.24 -6.61
N ALA A 888 -18.27 53.43 -7.64
CA ALA A 888 -19.45 53.29 -8.49
C ALA A 888 -19.74 51.81 -8.75
N ASP A 889 -20.88 51.49 -9.35
CA ASP A 889 -21.17 50.10 -9.73
C ASP A 889 -20.13 49.61 -10.74
N ALA A 890 -19.82 48.31 -10.69
CA ALA A 890 -18.81 47.69 -11.53
C ALA A 890 -19.32 46.37 -12.10
N LYS A 891 -18.90 46.06 -13.33
CA LYS A 891 -19.24 44.83 -14.02
C LYS A 891 -18.01 44.21 -14.70
N LEU A 892 -17.80 42.91 -14.50
CA LEU A 892 -16.88 42.14 -15.33
C LEU A 892 -17.51 41.89 -16.70
N CYS A 893 -16.74 42.12 -17.76
CA CYS A 893 -17.14 41.89 -19.14
C CYS A 893 -16.45 40.67 -19.76
N VAL A 894 -15.45 40.11 -19.08
CA VAL A 894 -14.62 38.99 -19.51
C VAL A 894 -14.17 38.19 -18.28
N ASP A 895 -13.70 36.97 -18.52
CA ASP A 895 -12.97 36.19 -17.52
C ASP A 895 -11.60 36.82 -17.25
N ILE A 896 -11.17 36.77 -16.00
CA ILE A 896 -9.95 37.43 -15.52
C ILE A 896 -9.00 36.37 -14.95
N ASN A 897 -7.71 36.43 -15.31
CA ASN A 897 -6.67 35.62 -14.68
C ASN A 897 -5.68 36.52 -13.94
N LEU A 898 -5.52 36.29 -12.64
CA LEU A 898 -4.61 37.06 -11.80
C LEU A 898 -3.20 36.47 -11.70
N ASN A 899 -2.92 35.39 -12.45
CA ASN A 899 -1.60 34.80 -12.65
C ASN A 899 -0.85 34.41 -11.38
N ASN A 900 -1.57 34.02 -10.33
CA ASN A 900 -0.99 33.78 -9.00
C ASN A 900 -0.15 34.97 -8.49
N LYS A 901 -0.39 36.19 -8.97
CA LYS A 901 0.32 37.38 -8.50
C LYS A 901 -0.28 37.87 -7.17
N PRO A 902 0.56 38.42 -6.29
CA PRO A 902 0.15 39.08 -5.05
C PRO A 902 -1.07 39.99 -5.19
N TRP A 903 -2.21 39.58 -4.65
CA TRP A 903 -3.46 40.33 -4.70
C TRP A 903 -3.75 41.04 -3.38
N LEU A 904 -4.01 42.36 -3.45
CA LEU A 904 -4.47 43.15 -2.32
C LEU A 904 -5.96 43.48 -2.46
N GLY A 905 -6.78 43.01 -1.52
CA GLY A 905 -8.24 43.04 -1.62
C GLY A 905 -8.85 44.42 -1.86
N MET A 906 -9.98 44.46 -2.56
CA MET A 906 -10.76 45.67 -2.86
C MET A 906 -11.70 46.05 -1.71
N VAL A 907 -12.22 47.29 -1.72
CA VAL A 907 -13.19 47.78 -0.74
C VAL A 907 -14.39 48.40 -1.45
N ILE A 908 -15.59 47.93 -1.12
CA ILE A 908 -16.85 48.39 -1.71
C ILE A 908 -17.83 48.83 -0.64
N ASN A 909 -18.59 49.91 -0.87
CA ASN A 909 -19.60 50.40 0.07
C ASN A 909 -20.91 50.81 -0.63
N GLY A 910 -21.98 50.05 -0.41
CA GLY A 910 -23.31 50.37 -0.92
C GLY A 910 -23.37 50.48 -2.44
N LYS A 911 -22.56 49.69 -3.16
CA LYS A 911 -22.50 49.61 -4.63
C LYS A 911 -22.65 48.15 -5.08
N THR A 912 -22.89 47.98 -6.37
CA THR A 912 -23.01 46.67 -7.02
C THR A 912 -21.70 46.28 -7.70
N PHE A 913 -21.22 45.07 -7.45
CA PHE A 913 -20.20 44.40 -8.24
C PHE A 913 -20.83 43.17 -8.93
N ASP A 914 -21.05 43.29 -10.23
CA ASP A 914 -21.64 42.26 -11.07
C ASP A 914 -20.52 41.49 -11.80
N GLY A 915 -20.27 40.24 -11.42
CA GLY A 915 -19.30 39.39 -12.10
C GLY A 915 -19.74 38.99 -13.50
N GLY A 916 -20.96 39.28 -13.94
CA GLY A 916 -21.42 39.01 -15.31
C GLY A 916 -21.42 37.52 -15.69
N LYS A 917 -21.37 36.62 -14.70
CA LYS A 917 -21.12 35.17 -14.80
C LYS A 917 -19.71 34.80 -15.27
N HIS A 918 -18.78 35.74 -15.17
CA HIS A 918 -17.38 35.52 -15.48
C HIS A 918 -16.60 34.90 -14.32
N THR A 919 -15.47 34.30 -14.67
CA THR A 919 -14.55 33.65 -13.72
C THR A 919 -13.31 34.51 -13.48
N ILE A 920 -12.91 34.63 -12.22
CA ILE A 920 -11.58 35.11 -11.82
C ILE A 920 -10.74 33.91 -11.39
N SER A 921 -9.68 33.60 -12.12
CA SER A 921 -8.81 32.44 -11.86
C SER A 921 -7.45 32.82 -11.28
N ASN A 922 -6.81 31.89 -10.56
CA ASN A 922 -5.44 31.98 -10.05
C ASN A 922 -5.23 33.19 -9.13
N LEU A 923 -6.16 33.39 -8.20
CA LEU A 923 -6.13 34.48 -7.22
C LEU A 923 -5.19 34.09 -6.08
N ASN A 924 -4.05 34.76 -5.96
CA ASN A 924 -3.07 34.53 -4.89
C ASN A 924 -3.06 35.68 -3.88
N MET A 925 -3.41 35.39 -2.63
CA MET A 925 -3.43 36.33 -1.51
C MET A 925 -2.45 35.93 -0.40
N SER A 926 -1.38 35.23 -0.76
CA SER A 926 -0.30 34.79 0.15
C SER A 926 0.73 35.89 0.42
N GLN A 927 0.92 36.81 -0.53
CA GLN A 927 1.87 37.92 -0.45
C GLN A 927 1.20 39.19 -0.97
N TYR A 928 1.59 40.37 -0.46
CA TYR A 928 1.00 41.67 -0.82
C TYR A 928 2.08 42.68 -1.20
N LEU A 929 2.02 43.22 -2.42
CA LEU A 929 2.96 44.21 -2.94
C LEU A 929 2.23 45.52 -3.27
N LEU A 930 2.82 46.66 -2.90
CA LEU A 930 2.34 48.00 -3.28
C LEU A 930 3.31 48.67 -4.27
N ASN A 931 2.75 49.19 -5.37
CA ASN A 931 3.48 49.49 -6.61
C ASN A 931 4.28 50.83 -6.65
N GLN A 932 4.63 51.44 -5.52
CA GLN A 932 5.42 52.69 -5.54
C GLN A 932 6.76 52.61 -4.81
N GLN A 933 6.99 51.57 -3.99
CA GLN A 933 8.22 51.43 -3.19
C GLN A 933 8.71 49.98 -3.06
N ALA A 934 8.07 49.01 -3.75
CA ALA A 934 8.37 47.58 -3.64
C ALA A 934 8.33 47.02 -2.20
N THR A 935 7.60 47.69 -1.29
CA THR A 935 7.44 47.26 0.10
C THR A 935 6.39 46.16 0.20
N ILE A 936 6.73 45.06 0.87
CA ILE A 936 5.83 43.94 1.19
C ILE A 936 4.99 44.31 2.41
N TYR A 937 3.69 44.02 2.38
CA TYR A 937 2.78 44.16 3.52
C TYR A 937 2.24 42.79 3.97
N THR A 938 1.98 42.63 5.28
CA THR A 938 1.28 41.47 5.84
C THR A 938 0.00 41.97 6.54
N PRO A 939 -1.21 41.63 6.04
CA PRO A 939 -2.47 42.03 6.67
C PRO A 939 -2.64 41.42 8.06
N GLU A 940 -3.02 42.24 9.04
CA GLU A 940 -3.37 41.76 10.39
C GLU A 940 -4.88 41.49 10.54
N ALA A 941 -5.67 41.65 9.47
CA ALA A 941 -7.13 41.63 9.52
C ALA A 941 -7.78 40.88 8.35
N CYS A 942 -8.16 41.58 7.26
CA CYS A 942 -9.10 41.05 6.27
C CYS A 942 -8.40 40.61 4.97
N ILE A 943 -8.59 39.35 4.55
CA ILE A 943 -8.16 38.84 3.24
C ILE A 943 -9.37 38.38 2.44
N GLY A 944 -9.44 38.83 1.18
CA GLY A 944 -10.33 38.30 0.15
C GLY A 944 -10.18 39.09 -1.13
N LEU A 945 -10.82 38.62 -2.23
CA LEU A 945 -10.94 39.43 -3.46
C LEU A 945 -11.40 40.84 -3.10
N PHE A 946 -12.38 40.92 -2.20
CA PHE A 946 -12.70 42.08 -1.38
C PHE A 946 -12.11 41.91 0.02
N ALA A 947 -11.24 42.84 0.40
CA ALA A 947 -10.80 42.94 1.79
C ALA A 947 -11.99 43.29 2.70
N ALA A 948 -12.83 44.25 2.28
CA ALA A 948 -14.02 44.64 3.02
C ALA A 948 -15.22 45.01 2.14
N VAL A 949 -16.41 44.66 2.61
CA VAL A 949 -17.71 45.00 2.01
C VAL A 949 -18.55 45.75 3.04
N TYR A 950 -18.98 46.96 2.69
CA TYR A 950 -19.73 47.85 3.58
C TYR A 950 -21.12 48.21 3.06
N GLY A 951 -22.00 48.56 3.99
CA GLY A 951 -23.32 49.14 3.69
C GLY A 951 -24.22 48.17 2.91
N ASN A 952 -25.19 48.69 2.16
CA ASN A 952 -26.12 47.87 1.36
C ASN A 952 -25.50 47.53 -0.02
N ALA A 953 -24.39 46.78 -0.01
CA ALA A 953 -23.67 46.40 -1.24
C ALA A 953 -24.24 45.11 -1.86
N ALA A 954 -24.10 44.96 -3.17
CA ALA A 954 -24.51 43.75 -3.89
C ALA A 954 -23.32 43.15 -4.66
N ILE A 955 -22.96 41.90 -4.39
CA ILE A 955 -21.95 41.15 -5.16
C ILE A 955 -22.65 39.97 -5.79
N LYS A 956 -22.57 39.83 -7.12
CA LYS A 956 -23.32 38.78 -7.80
C LYS A 956 -22.63 38.18 -9.01
N ASP A 957 -23.07 36.99 -9.40
CA ASP A 957 -22.75 36.31 -10.66
C ASP A 957 -21.24 36.22 -10.93
N ILE A 958 -20.45 35.71 -9.96
CA ILE A 958 -19.00 35.62 -10.06
C ILE A 958 -18.50 34.24 -9.63
N THR A 959 -17.57 33.67 -10.41
CA THR A 959 -16.84 32.45 -10.01
C THR A 959 -15.39 32.80 -9.71
N LEU A 960 -14.86 32.30 -8.60
CA LEU A 960 -13.43 32.32 -8.28
C LEU A 960 -12.90 30.89 -8.44
N ASP A 961 -11.84 30.70 -9.22
CA ASP A 961 -11.23 29.38 -9.42
C ASP A 961 -9.74 29.42 -9.10
N ARG A 962 -9.22 28.35 -8.48
CA ARG A 962 -7.81 28.22 -8.05
C ARG A 962 -7.39 29.39 -7.17
N VAL A 963 -8.00 29.49 -5.99
CA VAL A 963 -7.71 30.54 -5.01
C VAL A 963 -6.68 30.03 -4.01
N THR A 964 -5.57 30.75 -3.83
CA THR A 964 -4.51 30.41 -2.88
C THR A 964 -4.37 31.53 -1.85
N ILE A 965 -4.47 31.19 -0.56
CA ILE A 965 -4.30 32.10 0.57
C ILE A 965 -3.35 31.48 1.59
N GLU A 966 -2.09 31.89 1.55
CA GLU A 966 -1.01 31.40 2.44
C GLU A 966 -0.18 32.58 2.98
N PRO A 967 -0.71 33.40 3.90
CA PRO A 967 -0.03 34.60 4.38
C PRO A 967 1.29 34.28 5.11
N SER A 968 2.33 35.08 4.83
CA SER A 968 3.69 34.95 5.42
C SER A 968 3.75 35.05 6.96
N ALA A 969 4.69 34.29 7.55
CA ALA A 969 4.67 33.58 8.84
C ALA A 969 4.79 34.36 10.17
N GLU A 970 4.72 35.71 10.24
CA GLU A 970 4.87 36.39 11.55
C GLU A 970 3.54 36.65 12.29
N LYS A 971 2.43 36.86 11.58
CA LYS A 971 1.09 37.04 12.18
C LYS A 971 0.01 36.63 11.17
N SER A 972 -0.90 35.76 11.58
CA SER A 972 -2.10 35.48 10.79
C SER A 972 -3.07 36.67 10.73
N PRO A 973 -3.79 36.84 9.62
CA PRO A 973 -4.94 37.73 9.54
C PRO A 973 -6.12 37.19 10.34
N LYS A 974 -7.01 38.12 10.75
CA LYS A 974 -8.18 37.82 11.61
C LYS A 974 -9.45 37.40 10.88
N TRP A 975 -9.57 37.65 9.59
CA TRP A 975 -10.78 37.38 8.80
C TRP A 975 -10.37 37.05 7.37
N VAL A 976 -10.62 35.82 6.93
CA VAL A 976 -10.10 35.33 5.64
C VAL A 976 -11.21 34.66 4.85
N GLY A 977 -11.41 35.04 3.60
CA GLY A 977 -12.24 34.26 2.68
C GLY A 977 -11.94 34.54 1.23
N SER A 978 -12.19 33.58 0.34
CA SER A 978 -11.84 33.69 -1.09
C SER A 978 -12.44 34.94 -1.74
N LEU A 979 -13.72 35.22 -1.45
CA LEU A 979 -14.43 36.37 -1.99
C LEU A 979 -14.33 37.58 -1.06
N VAL A 980 -14.63 37.42 0.24
CA VAL A 980 -14.70 38.53 1.19
C VAL A 980 -13.98 38.18 2.48
N GLY A 981 -13.06 39.03 2.92
CA GLY A 981 -12.50 38.95 4.26
C GLY A 981 -13.50 39.40 5.33
N TYR A 982 -13.96 40.65 5.23
CA TYR A 982 -14.81 41.30 6.24
C TYR A 982 -16.06 41.94 5.62
N SER A 983 -17.24 41.47 6.04
CA SER A 983 -18.54 42.00 5.60
C SER A 983 -19.25 42.71 6.74
N LYS A 984 -19.71 43.94 6.50
CA LYS A 984 -20.40 44.78 7.49
C LYS A 984 -21.41 45.70 6.83
N GLY A 985 -22.70 45.44 7.00
CA GLY A 985 -23.74 46.29 6.43
C GLY A 985 -25.13 45.93 6.95
N THR A 986 -26.13 46.64 6.44
CA THR A 986 -27.54 46.26 6.56
C THR A 986 -28.05 46.05 5.15
N GLY A 987 -28.46 44.82 4.81
CA GLY A 987 -28.98 44.47 3.48
C GLY A 987 -27.97 43.98 2.44
N THR A 988 -26.71 43.70 2.80
CA THR A 988 -25.71 43.22 1.81
C THR A 988 -26.18 41.94 1.12
N THR A 989 -26.13 41.86 -0.21
CA THR A 989 -26.52 40.66 -0.96
C THR A 989 -25.35 40.01 -1.68
N TYR A 990 -25.20 38.70 -1.53
CA TYR A 990 -24.31 37.85 -2.31
C TYR A 990 -25.15 36.89 -3.15
N THR A 991 -25.06 36.93 -4.46
CA THR A 991 -25.92 36.13 -5.35
C THR A 991 -25.10 35.38 -6.38
N ASN A 992 -25.22 34.05 -6.47
CA ASN A 992 -24.46 33.23 -7.42
C ASN A 992 -22.94 33.48 -7.35
N CYS A 993 -22.40 33.63 -6.14
CA CYS A 993 -20.96 33.74 -5.93
C CYS A 993 -20.38 32.36 -5.62
N ILE A 994 -19.45 31.90 -6.46
CA ILE A 994 -18.91 30.53 -6.41
C ILE A 994 -17.40 30.61 -6.18
N ALA A 995 -16.85 29.76 -5.31
CA ALA A 995 -15.41 29.54 -5.21
C ALA A 995 -15.08 28.07 -5.46
N LYS A 996 -14.07 27.80 -6.29
CA LYS A 996 -13.62 26.46 -6.67
C LYS A 996 -12.12 26.29 -6.48
N ASN A 997 -11.69 25.07 -6.15
CA ASN A 997 -10.28 24.72 -6.02
C ASN A 997 -9.53 25.68 -5.06
N VAL A 998 -10.07 25.84 -3.85
CA VAL A 998 -9.60 26.80 -2.87
C VAL A 998 -8.55 26.16 -1.95
N LYS A 999 -7.43 26.85 -1.73
CA LYS A 999 -6.38 26.47 -0.79
C LYS A 999 -6.15 27.63 0.18
N ILE A 1000 -6.51 27.45 1.45
CA ILE A 1000 -6.33 28.43 2.51
C ILE A 1000 -5.48 27.80 3.62
N LEU A 1001 -4.24 28.24 3.80
CA LEU A 1001 -3.37 27.81 4.90
C LEU A 1001 -2.96 29.04 5.68
N THR A 1002 -3.61 29.26 6.81
CA THR A 1002 -3.29 30.36 7.71
C THR A 1002 -2.34 29.87 8.80
N GLU A 1003 -1.28 30.59 9.14
CA GLU A 1003 -0.31 30.19 10.17
C GLU A 1003 -0.46 30.99 11.47
N GLY A 1004 0.11 30.53 12.58
CA GLY A 1004 0.12 31.21 13.87
C GLY A 1004 -1.11 31.00 14.77
N THR A 1005 -0.95 31.28 16.07
CA THR A 1005 -1.92 30.99 17.15
C THR A 1005 -3.19 31.84 17.15
N ASN A 1006 -3.26 32.84 16.28
CA ASN A 1006 -4.30 33.88 16.23
C ASN A 1006 -4.97 33.97 14.84
N SER A 1007 -4.99 32.88 14.06
CA SER A 1007 -5.83 32.80 12.87
C SER A 1007 -7.31 32.68 13.26
N PHE A 1008 -8.07 33.75 13.03
CA PHE A 1008 -9.47 33.85 13.40
C PHE A 1008 -10.35 33.85 12.14
N ARG A 1009 -11.51 33.18 12.20
CA ARG A 1009 -12.67 33.39 11.29
C ARG A 1009 -12.34 33.29 9.79
N VAL A 1010 -12.08 32.05 9.35
CA VAL A 1010 -11.69 31.71 7.98
C VAL A 1010 -12.84 30.99 7.27
N GLY A 1011 -13.35 31.55 6.18
CA GLY A 1011 -14.40 30.93 5.36
C GLY A 1011 -13.91 30.56 3.98
N GLY A 1012 -14.40 29.47 3.40
CA GLY A 1012 -14.11 29.15 2.00
C GLY A 1012 -14.56 30.24 1.03
N LEU A 1013 -15.63 30.98 1.35
CA LEU A 1013 -16.10 32.13 0.56
C LEU A 1013 -15.98 33.47 1.33
N ILE A 1014 -16.47 33.53 2.57
CA ILE A 1014 -16.51 34.76 3.39
C ILE A 1014 -15.89 34.53 4.76
N GLY A 1015 -14.93 35.35 5.19
CA GLY A 1015 -14.30 35.24 6.50
C GLY A 1015 -15.24 35.57 7.66
N TYR A 1016 -15.73 36.81 7.71
CA TYR A 1016 -16.56 37.28 8.83
C TYR A 1016 -17.67 38.22 8.40
N ILE A 1017 -18.87 37.99 8.93
CA ILE A 1017 -20.04 38.87 8.79
C ILE A 1017 -20.33 39.52 10.15
N GLU A 1018 -20.01 40.81 10.28
CA GLU A 1018 -20.16 41.59 11.52
C GLU A 1018 -21.55 42.23 11.66
N LYS A 1019 -22.00 42.39 12.91
CA LYS A 1019 -23.19 43.19 13.26
C LYS A 1019 -23.13 44.63 12.76
N ASN A 1020 -24.29 45.15 12.36
CA ASN A 1020 -24.49 46.59 12.25
C ASN A 1020 -25.05 47.12 13.58
N LYS A 1021 -24.59 48.29 14.04
CA LYS A 1021 -25.08 48.86 15.32
C LYS A 1021 -26.53 49.34 15.13
N GLY A 1022 -27.52 48.52 15.47
CA GLY A 1022 -28.86 48.98 15.85
C GLY A 1022 -30.01 48.86 14.82
N THR A 1023 -30.12 47.78 14.05
CA THR A 1023 -31.30 47.50 13.19
C THR A 1023 -31.79 46.06 13.32
N SER A 1024 -33.08 45.80 13.11
CA SER A 1024 -33.70 44.46 13.10
C SER A 1024 -33.59 43.72 11.74
N ASP A 1025 -33.05 44.38 10.72
CA ASP A 1025 -32.95 43.86 9.36
C ASP A 1025 -31.75 42.91 9.19
N ALA A 1026 -31.84 41.97 8.24
CA ALA A 1026 -30.75 41.05 7.94
C ALA A 1026 -29.48 41.82 7.51
N THR A 1027 -28.36 41.46 8.13
CA THR A 1027 -27.04 42.02 7.85
C THR A 1027 -26.54 41.58 6.48
N ALA A 1028 -26.84 40.33 6.09
CA ALA A 1028 -26.54 39.82 4.76
C ALA A 1028 -27.55 38.77 4.27
N THR A 1029 -27.69 38.65 2.95
CA THR A 1029 -28.42 37.57 2.26
C THR A 1029 -27.52 36.91 1.24
N LEU A 1030 -27.38 35.58 1.32
CA LEU A 1030 -26.66 34.75 0.37
C LEU A 1030 -27.66 33.90 -0.41
N THR A 1031 -27.60 33.95 -1.74
CA THR A 1031 -28.49 33.19 -2.63
C THR A 1031 -27.68 32.51 -3.73
N GLY A 1032 -27.77 31.19 -3.87
CA GLY A 1032 -27.06 30.46 -4.92
C GLY A 1032 -25.53 30.41 -4.75
N CYS A 1033 -24.99 30.75 -3.58
CA CYS A 1033 -23.54 30.78 -3.34
C CYS A 1033 -22.97 29.38 -3.10
N LYS A 1034 -21.78 29.08 -3.66
CA LYS A 1034 -21.19 27.74 -3.56
C LYS A 1034 -19.69 27.76 -3.26
N VAL A 1035 -19.23 26.72 -2.57
CA VAL A 1035 -17.79 26.38 -2.48
C VAL A 1035 -17.60 24.92 -2.88
N GLU A 1036 -16.81 24.69 -3.93
CA GLU A 1036 -16.59 23.38 -4.51
C GLU A 1036 -15.09 23.05 -4.46
N THR A 1037 -14.70 22.03 -3.69
CA THR A 1037 -13.29 21.64 -3.49
C THR A 1037 -12.47 22.72 -2.79
N ALA A 1038 -12.34 22.61 -1.47
CA ALA A 1038 -11.54 23.55 -0.67
C ALA A 1038 -10.72 22.86 0.42
N ASN A 1039 -9.44 23.22 0.55
CA ASN A 1039 -8.57 22.81 1.65
C ASN A 1039 -8.33 24.02 2.56
N ILE A 1040 -8.82 23.97 3.80
CA ILE A 1040 -8.77 25.08 4.76
C ILE A 1040 -8.06 24.63 6.04
N ALA A 1041 -6.91 25.24 6.32
CA ALA A 1041 -6.15 25.05 7.55
C ALA A 1041 -6.11 26.34 8.39
N ALA A 1042 -6.62 26.28 9.62
CA ALA A 1042 -6.73 27.43 10.52
C ALA A 1042 -6.80 27.03 12.01
N SER A 1043 -6.85 28.02 12.91
CA SER A 1043 -6.77 27.80 14.37
C SER A 1043 -8.08 27.92 15.14
N PHE A 1044 -8.87 29.01 14.97
CA PHE A 1044 -9.95 29.35 15.94
C PHE A 1044 -11.41 29.27 15.44
N SER A 1045 -11.72 29.70 14.23
CA SER A 1045 -13.09 29.58 13.70
C SER A 1045 -13.00 29.49 12.19
N TYR A 1046 -13.51 28.41 11.61
CA TYR A 1046 -13.44 28.28 10.16
C TYR A 1046 -14.51 27.39 9.57
N GLY A 1047 -15.11 27.86 8.49
CA GLY A 1047 -16.25 27.24 7.82
C GLY A 1047 -16.02 27.04 6.33
N GLY A 1048 -16.60 26.00 5.74
CA GLY A 1048 -16.46 25.77 4.30
C GLY A 1048 -17.12 26.85 3.43
N LEU A 1049 -18.17 27.53 3.90
CA LEU A 1049 -18.75 28.71 3.24
C LEU A 1049 -18.36 30.00 3.95
N VAL A 1050 -18.69 30.10 5.24
CA VAL A 1050 -18.49 31.31 6.06
C VAL A 1050 -17.68 30.99 7.32
N GLY A 1051 -16.65 31.77 7.62
CA GLY A 1051 -15.87 31.58 8.84
C GLY A 1051 -16.70 31.86 10.09
N SER A 1052 -17.24 33.06 10.21
CA SER A 1052 -17.96 33.49 11.42
C SER A 1052 -19.11 34.45 11.15
N LEU A 1053 -20.20 34.31 11.92
CA LEU A 1053 -21.40 35.15 11.84
C LEU A 1053 -21.67 35.86 13.17
N TYR A 1054 -21.99 37.15 13.13
CA TYR A 1054 -22.34 37.92 14.33
C TYR A 1054 -23.83 38.32 14.40
N ASP A 1055 -24.54 38.33 13.27
CA ASP A 1055 -25.89 38.92 13.15
C ASP A 1055 -26.79 38.12 12.19
N SER A 1056 -28.01 38.60 11.95
CA SER A 1056 -29.04 37.93 11.14
C SER A 1056 -28.59 37.77 9.68
N VAL A 1057 -28.60 36.53 9.17
CA VAL A 1057 -28.22 36.20 7.79
C VAL A 1057 -29.20 35.19 7.19
N THR A 1058 -29.58 35.39 5.93
CA THR A 1058 -30.40 34.44 5.17
C THR A 1058 -29.57 33.73 4.12
N PHE A 1059 -29.60 32.40 4.11
CA PHE A 1059 -29.00 31.54 3.09
C PHE A 1059 -30.12 30.88 2.28
N THR A 1060 -30.01 30.92 0.95
CA THR A 1060 -30.95 30.26 0.04
C THR A 1060 -30.17 29.58 -1.08
N ASP A 1061 -30.42 28.31 -1.36
CA ASP A 1061 -29.74 27.54 -2.42
C ASP A 1061 -28.19 27.59 -2.33
N CYS A 1062 -27.66 27.61 -1.11
CA CYS A 1062 -26.21 27.70 -0.88
C CYS A 1062 -25.63 26.32 -0.54
N HIS A 1063 -24.53 25.94 -1.20
CA HIS A 1063 -24.00 24.58 -1.13
C HIS A 1063 -22.49 24.53 -0.98
N THR A 1064 -21.98 23.60 -0.19
CA THR A 1064 -20.54 23.31 -0.08
C THR A 1064 -20.29 21.83 -0.31
N SER A 1065 -19.28 21.50 -1.12
CA SER A 1065 -18.91 20.11 -1.44
C SER A 1065 -17.39 19.93 -1.50
N ASN A 1066 -16.90 18.78 -1.08
CA ASN A 1066 -15.46 18.42 -1.10
C ASN A 1066 -14.60 19.41 -0.28
N ILE A 1067 -15.07 19.77 0.91
CA ILE A 1067 -14.33 20.65 1.83
C ILE A 1067 -13.50 19.78 2.77
N THR A 1068 -12.19 20.03 2.80
CA THR A 1068 -11.23 19.47 3.76
C THR A 1068 -10.85 20.54 4.78
N LEU A 1069 -11.04 20.24 6.07
CA LEU A 1069 -10.66 21.12 7.17
C LEU A 1069 -9.49 20.54 7.98
N ALA A 1070 -8.51 21.37 8.34
CA ALA A 1070 -7.35 20.93 9.13
C ALA A 1070 -6.89 22.00 10.13
N LEU A 1071 -6.13 21.57 11.14
CA LEU A 1071 -5.37 22.50 12.00
C LEU A 1071 -4.12 22.97 11.27
N ASN A 1072 -3.74 24.23 11.49
CA ASN A 1072 -2.55 24.82 10.89
C ASN A 1072 -1.21 24.49 11.58
N GLY A 1073 -1.18 23.51 12.50
CA GLY A 1073 0.04 23.05 13.18
C GLY A 1073 0.57 23.96 14.29
N ASP A 1074 0.37 25.28 14.21
CA ASP A 1074 0.87 26.26 15.19
C ASP A 1074 -0.05 26.46 16.40
N CYS A 1075 -1.29 25.99 16.34
CA CYS A 1075 -2.28 26.18 17.39
C CYS A 1075 -2.01 25.27 18.59
N THR A 1076 -1.46 25.84 19.67
CA THR A 1076 -1.20 25.15 20.94
C THR A 1076 -2.26 25.42 22.01
N SER A 1077 -3.13 26.42 21.81
CA SER A 1077 -4.26 26.78 22.69
C SER A 1077 -5.32 27.55 21.91
N ASN A 1078 -6.61 27.33 22.22
CA ASN A 1078 -7.79 27.86 21.51
C ASN A 1078 -8.15 27.13 20.20
N LEU A 1079 -8.22 25.79 20.26
CA LEU A 1079 -8.73 24.98 19.15
C LEU A 1079 -10.17 25.38 18.77
N GLY A 1080 -10.38 25.51 17.47
CA GLY A 1080 -11.46 26.31 16.91
C GLY A 1080 -12.80 25.64 16.64
N TYR A 1081 -13.81 26.49 16.38
CA TYR A 1081 -15.15 26.13 15.94
C TYR A 1081 -15.18 25.85 14.44
N VAL A 1082 -15.64 24.66 14.01
CA VAL A 1082 -15.50 24.24 12.62
C VAL A 1082 -16.74 23.51 12.09
N SER A 1083 -17.08 23.77 10.83
CA SER A 1083 -18.11 23.04 10.07
C SER A 1083 -17.84 23.24 8.58
N LYS A 1084 -18.30 22.32 7.73
CA LYS A 1084 -18.16 22.48 6.27
C LYS A 1084 -19.05 23.59 5.68
N PHE A 1085 -19.85 24.28 6.50
CA PHE A 1085 -20.64 25.43 6.07
C PHE A 1085 -20.30 26.71 6.87
N ILE A 1086 -20.67 26.81 8.16
CA ILE A 1086 -20.37 27.99 9.02
C ILE A 1086 -19.50 27.58 10.22
N GLY A 1087 -18.34 28.23 10.39
CA GLY A 1087 -17.43 27.95 11.51
C GLY A 1087 -18.06 28.23 12.88
N ASP A 1088 -18.45 29.48 13.15
CA ASP A 1088 -19.16 29.85 14.39
C ASP A 1088 -20.21 30.95 14.23
N VAL A 1089 -21.12 31.00 15.21
CA VAL A 1089 -22.03 32.13 15.43
C VAL A 1089 -21.67 32.79 16.76
N ALA A 1090 -21.06 33.98 16.72
CA ALA A 1090 -20.49 34.67 17.87
C ALA A 1090 -21.57 35.35 18.76
N ASN A 1091 -21.35 35.39 20.09
CA ASN A 1091 -22.35 35.85 21.07
C ASN A 1091 -22.23 37.35 21.43
N ASN A 1092 -23.37 38.05 21.47
CA ASN A 1092 -23.54 39.34 22.15
C ASN A 1092 -25.01 39.51 22.60
N THR A 1093 -25.21 39.84 23.87
CA THR A 1093 -26.49 39.78 24.62
C THR A 1093 -27.30 41.07 24.50
N THR A 1094 -27.62 41.54 23.28
CA THR A 1094 -28.26 42.87 23.13
C THR A 1094 -29.46 42.96 22.18
N HIS A 1095 -29.77 41.94 21.36
CA HIS A 1095 -30.97 41.94 20.50
C HIS A 1095 -31.27 40.57 19.85
N ASN A 1096 -32.52 40.42 19.37
CA ASN A 1096 -32.97 39.25 18.61
C ASN A 1096 -32.23 39.10 17.27
N ARG A 1097 -31.80 37.88 16.95
CA ARG A 1097 -31.15 37.53 15.67
C ARG A 1097 -31.88 36.38 14.99
N VAL A 1098 -31.99 36.44 13.66
CA VAL A 1098 -32.62 35.42 12.82
C VAL A 1098 -31.64 34.93 11.76
N ILE A 1099 -31.22 33.67 11.85
CA ILE A 1099 -30.44 32.98 10.79
C ILE A 1099 -31.38 32.06 10.03
N ILE A 1100 -31.50 32.22 8.71
CA ILE A 1100 -32.44 31.45 7.88
C ILE A 1100 -31.66 30.56 6.91
N PHE A 1101 -32.00 29.27 6.83
CA PHE A 1101 -31.50 28.36 5.80
C PHE A 1101 -32.66 27.84 4.95
N ASN A 1102 -32.57 28.03 3.63
CA ASN A 1102 -33.52 27.55 2.65
C ASN A 1102 -32.79 26.73 1.58
N ASN A 1103 -33.09 25.43 1.47
CA ASN A 1103 -32.51 24.55 0.44
C ASN A 1103 -30.96 24.59 0.36
N CYS A 1104 -30.29 24.53 1.51
CA CYS A 1104 -28.82 24.52 1.60
C CYS A 1104 -28.30 23.10 1.82
N SER A 1105 -27.05 22.82 1.42
CA SER A 1105 -26.39 21.54 1.73
C SER A 1105 -24.91 21.70 2.06
N ALA A 1106 -24.39 20.82 2.91
CA ALA A 1106 -22.97 20.71 3.23
C ALA A 1106 -22.62 19.28 3.63
N ASP A 1107 -21.40 18.85 3.31
CA ASP A 1107 -20.89 17.55 3.74
C ASP A 1107 -20.68 17.49 5.26
N LEU A 1108 -20.68 16.30 5.83
CA LEU A 1108 -20.27 16.08 7.22
C LEU A 1108 -18.74 16.05 7.34
N LEU A 1109 -18.24 16.34 8.54
CA LEU A 1109 -16.84 16.07 8.88
C LEU A 1109 -16.61 14.57 8.98
N THR A 1110 -15.62 14.07 8.26
CA THR A 1110 -15.19 12.67 8.35
C THR A 1110 -14.53 12.40 9.70
N SER A 1111 -14.51 11.14 10.16
CA SER A 1111 -13.81 10.75 11.39
C SER A 1111 -12.31 11.10 11.35
N GLN A 1112 -11.69 11.02 10.18
CA GLN A 1112 -10.30 11.40 9.97
C GLN A 1112 -10.08 12.90 10.16
N GLU A 1113 -10.96 13.75 9.59
CA GLU A 1113 -10.93 15.20 9.83
C GLU A 1113 -11.16 15.50 11.31
N GLN A 1114 -12.12 14.83 11.96
CA GLN A 1114 -12.38 15.01 13.40
C GLN A 1114 -11.15 14.66 14.26
N ALA A 1115 -10.42 13.61 13.91
CA ALA A 1115 -9.17 13.25 14.57
C ALA A 1115 -8.06 14.29 14.30
N ALA A 1116 -7.88 14.69 13.03
CA ALA A 1116 -6.89 15.69 12.61
C ALA A 1116 -7.14 17.07 13.24
N LEU A 1117 -8.41 17.40 13.51
CA LEU A 1117 -8.84 18.64 14.14
C LEU A 1117 -8.78 18.61 15.67
N ASN A 1118 -8.35 17.48 16.26
CA ASN A 1118 -8.19 17.27 17.70
C ASN A 1118 -9.42 17.72 18.53
N PHE A 1119 -10.61 17.30 18.09
CA PHE A 1119 -11.89 17.70 18.69
C PHE A 1119 -12.01 17.40 20.19
N SER A 1120 -11.35 16.33 20.68
CA SER A 1120 -11.33 15.99 22.10
C SER A 1120 -10.68 17.07 22.97
N ALA A 1121 -9.67 17.77 22.45
CA ALA A 1121 -9.03 18.89 23.12
C ALA A 1121 -9.84 20.20 23.01
N VAL A 1122 -10.65 20.39 21.96
CA VAL A 1122 -11.57 21.54 21.81
C VAL A 1122 -12.56 21.62 22.98
N ALA A 1123 -13.20 20.50 23.32
CA ALA A 1123 -14.20 20.44 24.39
C ALA A 1123 -13.62 20.80 25.77
N SER A 1124 -12.38 20.38 26.07
CA SER A 1124 -11.73 20.63 27.36
C SER A 1124 -11.20 22.06 27.51
N GLN A 1125 -10.75 22.70 26.43
CA GLN A 1125 -10.18 24.05 26.46
C GLN A 1125 -11.23 25.16 26.57
N GLN A 1126 -12.48 24.92 26.16
CA GLN A 1126 -13.48 25.97 25.99
C GLN A 1126 -14.30 26.34 27.26
N LYS A 1127 -14.14 25.63 28.39
CA LYS A 1127 -14.73 25.96 29.71
C LYS A 1127 -16.24 26.33 29.72
N LYS A 1128 -17.03 25.93 28.71
CA LYS A 1128 -18.48 26.19 28.62
C LYS A 1128 -19.27 24.90 28.86
N SER A 1129 -20.33 24.97 29.66
CA SER A 1129 -21.23 23.85 29.93
C SER A 1129 -22.22 23.67 28.77
N GLY A 1130 -21.82 22.95 27.73
CA GLY A 1130 -22.68 22.58 26.61
C GLY A 1130 -22.15 21.32 25.92
N THR A 1131 -23.06 20.47 25.44
CA THR A 1131 -22.72 19.27 24.66
C THR A 1131 -22.24 19.67 23.28
N TYR A 1132 -20.95 19.47 23.02
CA TYR A 1132 -20.37 19.58 21.69
C TYR A 1132 -20.75 18.33 20.87
N THR A 1133 -21.46 18.51 19.76
CA THR A 1133 -21.88 17.40 18.89
C THR A 1133 -21.21 17.51 17.51
N PRO A 1134 -20.33 16.58 17.10
CA PRO A 1134 -19.56 16.65 15.84
C PRO A 1134 -20.39 16.38 14.57
N VAL A 1135 -21.72 16.36 14.66
CA VAL A 1135 -22.65 15.86 13.64
C VAL A 1135 -23.41 16.97 12.88
N SER A 1136 -23.06 18.26 13.06
CA SER A 1136 -23.73 19.35 12.33
C SER A 1136 -22.97 19.71 11.05
N PRO A 1137 -23.54 19.50 9.85
CA PRO A 1137 -22.90 19.92 8.62
C PRO A 1137 -22.91 21.45 8.46
N PHE A 1138 -23.87 22.15 9.10
CA PHE A 1138 -24.14 23.57 8.82
C PHE A 1138 -23.50 24.59 9.77
N VAL A 1139 -23.37 24.30 11.07
CA VAL A 1139 -22.82 25.26 12.03
C VAL A 1139 -21.96 24.54 13.07
N GLY A 1140 -20.70 24.97 13.25
CA GLY A 1140 -19.76 24.35 14.19
C GLY A 1140 -20.15 24.51 15.67
N ILE A 1141 -20.43 25.73 16.13
CA ILE A 1141 -21.01 26.00 17.45
C ILE A 1141 -22.07 27.10 17.38
N VAL A 1142 -23.18 26.90 18.10
CA VAL A 1142 -24.22 27.91 18.37
C VAL A 1142 -24.24 28.23 19.86
N ASP A 1143 -23.90 29.47 20.23
CA ASP A 1143 -24.09 29.99 21.59
C ASP A 1143 -25.52 30.55 21.72
N VAL A 1144 -26.50 29.64 21.88
CA VAL A 1144 -27.93 30.00 21.92
C VAL A 1144 -28.29 30.61 23.28
N THR A 1145 -28.68 31.88 23.28
CA THR A 1145 -29.38 32.52 24.40
C THR A 1145 -30.88 32.59 24.08
N ASN A 1146 -31.71 32.97 25.05
CA ASN A 1146 -33.16 33.20 24.84
C ASN A 1146 -33.47 34.30 23.79
N GLU A 1147 -32.46 35.02 23.30
CA GLU A 1147 -32.54 36.11 22.32
C GLU A 1147 -32.02 35.70 20.92
N MET A 1148 -31.70 34.43 20.67
CA MET A 1148 -31.31 33.95 19.33
C MET A 1148 -32.36 33.01 18.75
N THR A 1149 -32.76 33.26 17.50
CA THR A 1149 -33.65 32.39 16.74
C THR A 1149 -32.93 31.93 15.47
N ILE A 1150 -32.81 30.63 15.28
CA ILE A 1150 -32.41 30.07 13.98
C ILE A 1150 -33.69 29.53 13.33
N LYS A 1151 -33.86 29.75 12.04
CA LYS A 1151 -34.96 29.20 11.24
C LYS A 1151 -34.41 28.35 10.11
N VAL A 1152 -34.99 27.18 9.93
CA VAL A 1152 -34.69 26.30 8.79
C VAL A 1152 -36.03 26.09 8.08
N GLY A 1153 -36.20 26.72 6.91
CA GLY A 1153 -37.52 26.88 6.29
C GLY A 1153 -38.55 27.53 7.24
N ASP A 1154 -39.71 26.90 7.41
CA ASP A 1154 -40.79 27.38 8.28
C ASP A 1154 -40.59 27.04 9.77
N LYS A 1155 -39.54 26.27 10.13
CA LYS A 1155 -39.31 25.80 11.50
C LYS A 1155 -38.43 26.79 12.27
N THR A 1156 -38.89 27.19 13.46
CA THR A 1156 -38.18 28.08 14.39
C THR A 1156 -37.51 27.24 15.48
N LEU A 1157 -36.18 27.33 15.64
CA LEU A 1157 -35.43 26.53 16.61
C LEU A 1157 -35.57 27.13 18.04
N VAL A 1158 -35.75 26.26 19.04
CA VAL A 1158 -35.84 26.61 20.47
C VAL A 1158 -34.69 25.99 21.27
N ASN A 1159 -34.32 26.65 22.37
CA ASN A 1159 -33.20 26.28 23.25
C ASN A 1159 -33.25 24.81 23.73
N GLY A 1160 -32.14 24.07 23.65
CA GLY A 1160 -31.99 22.72 24.21
C GLY A 1160 -32.31 21.52 23.29
N THR A 1161 -32.49 21.73 21.99
CA THR A 1161 -32.77 20.64 21.05
C THR A 1161 -31.52 20.31 20.22
N ASP A 1162 -31.13 19.03 20.20
CA ASP A 1162 -30.06 18.49 19.37
C ASP A 1162 -30.53 18.39 17.90
N TYR A 1163 -30.19 19.41 17.11
CA TYR A 1163 -30.70 19.60 15.76
C TYR A 1163 -29.85 18.93 14.66
N ASN A 1164 -28.91 18.05 15.02
CA ASN A 1164 -28.22 17.17 14.06
C ASN A 1164 -29.15 16.13 13.38
N LYS A 1165 -30.44 16.13 13.72
CA LYS A 1165 -31.47 15.20 13.22
C LYS A 1165 -32.42 15.78 12.17
N TYR A 1166 -32.24 17.01 11.72
CA TYR A 1166 -33.07 17.58 10.65
C TYR A 1166 -32.30 17.55 9.33
N VAL A 1167 -32.13 16.34 8.81
CA VAL A 1167 -31.80 16.06 7.42
C VAL A 1167 -33.06 15.42 6.84
N GLU A 1168 -33.82 16.19 6.06
CA GLU A 1168 -34.66 15.68 4.97
C GLU A 1168 -34.17 16.31 3.68
#